data_AF-A0A8S1QBM2-F1
#
_entry.id   AF-A0A8S1QBM2-F1
#
_cell.length_a   1.000
_cell.length_b   1.000
_cell.length_c   1.000
_cell.angle_alpha   90.00
_cell.angle_beta   90.00
_cell.angle_gamma   90.00
#
_symmetry.space_group_name_H-M   'P 1'
#
loop_
_entity.id
_entity.type
_entity.pdbx_description
1 polymer ?
#
loop_
_entity_poly.entity_id
_entity_poly.type
_entity_poly.pdbx_seq_one_letter_code
_entity_poly.pdbx_strand_id
1 'polypeptide(L)'
;MSTHSQLTFKLMLIGSSGVGKTSIIQQYIDSKFFQDPYLTVTIEYFKKIVKINDQNVSLEIWDTSGHEKFQPLISPYYRKANCYIIVIESRDTKPIKTLDYWVQQIKTDDPENFPIFVILNDFKENDKIIKSYLVEQWCKYNRIKQFFQVSAKDNLIIKETFLEITKILLKQKQNIKNKDKQIIDQSLYFSKIISSENTVIKQQLKCNMQEKIDSIQCYKQHDSPPSIVLLDNNLKGVQRLICSQCINDLKGRFNGININEAIQTIQERKNNILNIISDSSQRILSILNNYLGEIIKNKTQILQTMDQMISQVTIWMDEIQQLEFKQCSYNFFDEIDQLNQSIDEIRNKQIDKFKRVFQTINQSYEKKIQFTKNQLQESLLNAQNTLMLDRIFSRVFFNRLNLQLKSDYAEKKPYNQIQYKLVQEYKQNEWCHALAFNNNKSIMVSSLNNNIKIWNFQQGQLIDTNIILDGHEKLIKCIVFSKKYNWFFSGSEDNTIRSWKEKQGWFSSIKWESSKANKTHSNWVIQLILNSQEDELISCSIDKTIKIWRISYDQNQIRLFDSLEKHQQQVLSISLNESEQQLISQGEDQQVILWEKNQKLKWQFKNIILLSIQEINRGARFLMDNQIICKTSQGQLEGYKLIQDQYQRQQVFNFEAQNLDEKPQQEFQIIFNIPTQLIVIKHHKYFYFFRNNLEDCKFQQVFQPLECHYEVCCFNITNDGKYFVVWICQPLLRFRIFELTYLNMQ
;
A
#
# COMPACT_ATOMS: atom_id res chain seq x y z
N MET A 1 -14.60 0.75 -60.68
CA MET A 1 -15.64 -0.01 -59.95
C MET A 1 -15.23 -0.11 -58.49
N SER A 2 -15.74 0.76 -57.63
CA SER A 2 -15.47 0.72 -56.19
C SER A 2 -16.28 -0.41 -55.56
N THR A 3 -15.64 -1.52 -55.22
CA THR A 3 -16.23 -2.56 -54.39
C THR A 3 -16.68 -1.92 -53.07
N HIS A 4 -18.00 -1.81 -52.84
CA HIS A 4 -18.52 -1.49 -51.52
C HIS A 4 -18.02 -2.56 -50.55
N SER A 5 -16.94 -2.28 -49.82
CA SER A 5 -16.37 -3.22 -48.85
C SER A 5 -17.41 -3.45 -47.75
N GLN A 6 -18.03 -4.63 -47.75
CA GLN A 6 -18.98 -5.02 -46.72
C GLN A 6 -18.28 -5.02 -45.36
N LEU A 7 -18.76 -4.16 -44.44
CA LEU A 7 -18.18 -4.03 -43.11
C LEU A 7 -18.49 -5.28 -42.31
N THR A 8 -17.45 -6.00 -41.90
CA THR A 8 -17.60 -7.24 -41.11
C THR A 8 -17.13 -7.00 -39.68
N PHE A 9 -17.91 -7.48 -38.71
CA PHE A 9 -17.56 -7.53 -37.29
C PHE A 9 -17.63 -8.96 -36.78
N LYS A 10 -16.61 -9.36 -36.02
CA LYS A 10 -16.52 -10.64 -35.33
C LYS A 10 -16.93 -10.47 -33.86
N LEU A 11 -18.02 -11.14 -33.47
CA LEU A 11 -18.60 -11.08 -32.12
C LEU A 11 -18.35 -12.43 -31.45
N MET A 12 -17.69 -12.42 -30.30
CA MET A 12 -17.48 -13.63 -29.50
C MET A 12 -18.52 -13.70 -28.39
N LEU A 13 -19.40 -14.71 -28.42
CA LEU A 13 -20.33 -14.99 -27.31
C LEU A 13 -19.67 -15.99 -26.34
N ILE A 14 -19.51 -15.58 -25.09
CA ILE A 14 -18.92 -16.38 -24.01
C ILE A 14 -19.85 -16.46 -22.80
N GLY A 15 -19.70 -17.47 -21.97
CA GLY A 15 -20.55 -17.71 -20.80
C GLY A 15 -20.65 -19.18 -20.46
N SER A 16 -21.08 -19.50 -19.24
CA SER A 16 -21.16 -20.86 -18.73
C SER A 16 -22.04 -21.78 -19.58
N SER A 17 -21.89 -23.10 -19.44
CA SER A 17 -22.73 -24.05 -20.16
C SER A 17 -24.19 -23.90 -19.71
N GLY A 18 -25.15 -24.03 -20.63
CA GLY A 18 -26.58 -23.95 -20.33
C GLY A 18 -27.19 -22.55 -20.19
N VAL A 19 -26.40 -21.46 -20.21
CA VAL A 19 -26.93 -20.08 -20.00
C VAL A 19 -27.80 -19.52 -21.14
N GLY A 20 -27.97 -20.28 -22.23
CA GLY A 20 -28.83 -19.92 -23.37
C GLY A 20 -28.16 -19.13 -24.50
N LYS A 21 -26.82 -19.21 -24.64
CA LYS A 21 -26.07 -18.54 -25.74
C LYS A 21 -26.61 -18.91 -27.12
N THR A 22 -26.67 -20.21 -27.41
CA THR A 22 -27.17 -20.76 -28.67
C THR A 22 -28.63 -20.38 -28.91
N SER A 23 -29.47 -20.43 -27.87
CA SER A 23 -30.89 -20.04 -27.95
C SER A 23 -31.06 -18.56 -28.30
N ILE A 24 -30.24 -17.66 -27.73
CA ILE A 24 -30.26 -16.23 -28.06
C ILE A 24 -29.87 -16.03 -29.54
N ILE A 25 -28.86 -16.74 -30.03
CA ILE A 25 -28.40 -16.63 -31.42
C ILE A 25 -29.47 -17.15 -32.38
N GLN A 26 -30.05 -18.33 -32.12
CA GLN A 26 -31.12 -18.92 -32.94
C GLN A 26 -32.36 -18.02 -32.96
N GLN A 27 -32.73 -17.45 -31.81
CA GLN A 27 -33.84 -16.52 -31.73
C GLN A 27 -33.53 -15.22 -32.52
N TYR A 28 -32.28 -14.77 -32.50
CA TYR A 28 -31.87 -13.63 -33.30
C TYR A 28 -31.92 -13.91 -34.81
N ILE A 29 -31.44 -15.06 -35.27
CA ILE A 29 -31.30 -15.38 -36.70
C ILE A 29 -32.62 -15.88 -37.29
N ASP A 30 -33.19 -16.91 -36.69
CA ASP A 30 -34.33 -17.66 -37.23
C ASP A 30 -35.65 -17.34 -36.52
N SER A 31 -35.61 -16.57 -35.42
CA SER A 31 -36.79 -16.34 -34.55
C SER A 31 -37.41 -17.64 -34.02
N LYS A 32 -36.58 -18.67 -33.80
CA LYS A 32 -36.95 -20.00 -33.29
C LYS A 32 -36.34 -20.26 -31.91
N PHE A 33 -37.13 -20.85 -31.03
CA PHE A 33 -36.70 -21.32 -29.71
C PHE A 33 -36.89 -22.84 -29.62
N PHE A 34 -35.85 -23.55 -29.17
CA PHE A 34 -35.90 -25.00 -28.93
C PHE A 34 -35.87 -25.27 -27.42
N GLN A 35 -36.81 -26.08 -26.93
CA GLN A 35 -36.91 -26.42 -25.50
C GLN A 35 -35.77 -27.34 -25.03
N ASP A 36 -35.28 -28.22 -25.91
CA ASP A 36 -34.11 -29.08 -25.68
C ASP A 36 -32.93 -28.59 -26.55
N PRO A 37 -32.15 -27.60 -26.10
CA PRO A 37 -31.01 -27.13 -26.87
C PRO A 37 -29.92 -28.22 -26.91
N TYR A 38 -29.44 -28.54 -28.11
CA TYR A 38 -28.20 -29.32 -28.26
C TYR A 38 -27.06 -28.56 -27.58
N LEU A 39 -26.28 -29.25 -26.74
CA LEU A 39 -25.09 -28.65 -26.13
C LEU A 39 -24.04 -28.38 -27.20
N THR A 40 -23.57 -27.14 -27.31
CA THR A 40 -22.47 -26.78 -28.21
C THR A 40 -21.19 -27.50 -27.79
N VAL A 41 -20.71 -28.40 -28.65
CA VAL A 41 -19.59 -29.32 -28.32
C VAL A 41 -18.23 -28.61 -28.28
N THR A 42 -18.00 -27.66 -29.18
CA THR A 42 -16.73 -26.91 -29.26
C THR A 42 -16.97 -25.42 -29.55
N ILE A 43 -17.23 -25.04 -30.81
CA ILE A 43 -17.53 -23.66 -31.23
C ILE A 43 -18.44 -23.71 -32.45
N GLU A 44 -19.48 -22.88 -32.50
CA GLU A 44 -20.37 -22.73 -33.65
C GLU A 44 -20.27 -21.34 -34.28
N TYR A 45 -20.34 -21.29 -35.61
CA TYR A 45 -20.26 -20.06 -36.39
C TYR A 45 -21.62 -19.70 -36.99
N PHE A 46 -22.02 -18.46 -36.79
CA PHE A 46 -23.23 -17.89 -37.38
C PHE A 46 -22.93 -16.58 -38.09
N LYS A 47 -23.67 -16.30 -39.17
CA LYS A 47 -23.53 -15.05 -39.94
C LYS A 47 -24.88 -14.40 -40.15
N LYS A 48 -24.97 -13.10 -39.87
CA LYS A 48 -26.16 -12.29 -40.15
C LYS A 48 -25.79 -10.96 -40.77
N ILE A 49 -26.52 -10.56 -41.82
CA ILE A 49 -26.35 -9.25 -42.45
C ILE A 49 -27.43 -8.32 -41.91
N VAL A 50 -27.01 -7.15 -41.44
CA VAL A 50 -27.89 -6.12 -40.88
C VAL A 50 -27.66 -4.82 -41.63
N LYS A 51 -28.74 -4.15 -42.05
CA LYS A 51 -28.67 -2.85 -42.70
C LYS A 51 -28.82 -1.74 -41.65
N ILE A 52 -27.81 -0.88 -41.50
CA ILE A 52 -27.83 0.27 -40.59
C ILE A 52 -27.37 1.52 -41.36
N ASN A 53 -28.17 2.58 -41.36
CA ASN A 53 -27.87 3.86 -42.04
C ASN A 53 -27.36 3.67 -43.49
N ASP A 54 -28.09 2.86 -44.28
CA ASP A 54 -27.76 2.46 -45.66
C ASP A 54 -26.44 1.72 -45.90
N GLN A 55 -25.79 1.25 -44.83
CA GLN A 55 -24.64 0.35 -44.92
C GLN A 55 -25.03 -1.09 -44.54
N ASN A 56 -24.63 -2.05 -45.37
CA ASN A 56 -24.74 -3.46 -45.05
C ASN A 56 -23.57 -3.89 -44.17
N VAL A 57 -23.88 -4.32 -42.94
CA VAL A 57 -22.92 -4.80 -41.95
C VAL A 57 -23.09 -6.31 -41.77
N SER A 58 -22.01 -7.06 -41.92
CA SER A 58 -21.96 -8.49 -41.65
C SER A 58 -21.52 -8.74 -40.21
N LEU A 59 -22.37 -9.41 -39.43
CA LEU A 59 -22.05 -9.88 -38.08
C LEU A 59 -21.67 -11.35 -38.14
N GLU A 60 -20.44 -11.66 -37.76
CA GLU A 60 -19.92 -13.02 -37.57
C GLU A 60 -19.98 -13.34 -36.08
N ILE A 61 -20.98 -14.13 -35.69
CA ILE A 61 -21.26 -14.47 -34.30
C ILE A 61 -20.69 -15.85 -34.01
N TRP A 62 -19.76 -15.92 -33.08
CA TRP A 62 -19.10 -17.16 -32.67
C TRP A 62 -19.63 -17.58 -31.30
N ASP A 63 -20.36 -18.69 -31.25
CA ASP A 63 -20.85 -19.31 -30.01
C ASP A 63 -19.80 -20.25 -29.45
N THR A 64 -19.48 -20.13 -28.16
CA THR A 64 -18.44 -20.94 -27.51
C THR A 64 -19.06 -21.98 -26.58
N SER A 65 -18.48 -23.18 -26.52
CA SER A 65 -18.88 -24.15 -25.50
C SER A 65 -18.61 -23.55 -24.10
N GLY A 66 -19.63 -23.53 -23.24
CA GLY A 66 -19.50 -22.97 -21.90
C GLY A 66 -18.84 -23.90 -20.88
N HIS A 67 -18.16 -24.95 -21.35
CA HIS A 67 -17.50 -25.96 -20.53
C HIS A 67 -16.01 -25.64 -20.38
N GLU A 68 -15.57 -25.48 -19.13
CA GLU A 68 -14.19 -25.10 -18.79
C GLU A 68 -13.13 -26.07 -19.35
N LYS A 69 -13.48 -27.34 -19.57
CA LYS A 69 -12.58 -28.37 -20.14
C LYS A 69 -12.11 -28.07 -21.57
N PHE A 70 -12.84 -27.25 -22.33
CA PHE A 70 -12.50 -26.90 -23.72
C PHE A 70 -11.83 -25.51 -23.86
N GLN A 71 -11.56 -24.82 -22.75
CA GLN A 71 -10.89 -23.49 -22.70
C GLN A 71 -9.64 -23.35 -23.58
N PRO A 72 -8.67 -24.31 -23.58
CA PRO A 72 -7.48 -24.20 -24.42
C PRO A 72 -7.78 -24.14 -25.92
N LEU A 73 -8.85 -24.81 -26.36
CA LEU A 73 -9.30 -24.87 -27.76
C LEU A 73 -10.03 -23.59 -28.19
N ILE A 74 -10.57 -22.82 -27.25
CA ILE A 74 -11.32 -21.58 -27.52
C ILE A 74 -10.36 -20.38 -27.66
N SER A 75 -9.25 -20.39 -26.92
CA SER A 75 -8.28 -19.29 -26.90
C SER A 75 -7.75 -18.80 -28.26
N PRO A 76 -7.54 -19.65 -29.30
CA PRO A 76 -7.11 -19.18 -30.62
C PRO A 76 -8.18 -18.34 -31.34
N TYR A 77 -9.47 -18.59 -31.04
CA TYR A 77 -10.60 -17.92 -31.68
C TYR A 77 -10.86 -16.52 -31.12
N TYR A 78 -10.30 -16.19 -29.96
CA TYR A 78 -10.32 -14.83 -29.40
C TYR A 78 -9.54 -13.81 -30.25
N ARG A 79 -8.62 -14.26 -31.10
CA ARG A 79 -7.86 -13.37 -31.98
C ARG A 79 -8.78 -12.65 -32.97
N LYS A 80 -8.52 -11.35 -33.14
CA LYS A 80 -9.24 -10.45 -34.05
C LYS A 80 -10.75 -10.35 -33.78
N ALA A 81 -11.21 -10.71 -32.58
CA ALA A 81 -12.57 -10.38 -32.16
C ALA A 81 -12.74 -8.85 -32.19
N ASN A 82 -13.94 -8.37 -32.49
CA ASN A 82 -14.29 -6.95 -32.41
C ASN A 82 -15.04 -6.61 -31.12
N CYS A 83 -15.69 -7.60 -30.48
CA CYS A 83 -16.24 -7.48 -29.13
C CYS A 83 -16.35 -8.85 -28.44
N TYR A 84 -16.50 -8.82 -27.12
CA TYR A 84 -16.94 -9.97 -26.31
C TYR A 84 -18.33 -9.69 -25.75
N ILE A 85 -19.19 -10.70 -25.80
CA ILE A 85 -20.53 -10.69 -25.23
C ILE A 85 -20.56 -11.78 -24.17
N ILE A 86 -20.60 -11.39 -22.89
CA ILE A 86 -20.70 -12.31 -21.77
C ILE A 86 -22.18 -12.56 -21.49
N VAL A 87 -22.62 -13.80 -21.64
CA VAL A 87 -23.98 -14.23 -21.35
C VAL A 87 -24.03 -14.91 -19.99
N ILE A 88 -24.91 -14.42 -19.13
CA ILE A 88 -25.22 -15.01 -17.83
C ILE A 88 -26.72 -15.30 -17.77
N GLU A 89 -27.08 -16.26 -16.94
CA GLU A 89 -28.47 -16.67 -16.75
C GLU A 89 -29.01 -16.20 -15.40
N SER A 90 -30.29 -15.82 -15.35
CA SER A 90 -30.92 -15.35 -14.10
C SER A 90 -31.00 -16.42 -12.99
N ARG A 91 -30.88 -17.71 -13.34
CA ARG A 91 -30.80 -18.84 -12.40
C ARG A 91 -29.42 -19.08 -11.80
N ASP A 92 -28.37 -18.38 -12.27
CA ASP A 92 -27.04 -18.48 -11.68
C ASP A 92 -27.08 -18.12 -10.18
N THR A 93 -26.48 -18.98 -9.35
CA THR A 93 -26.42 -18.82 -7.90
C THR A 93 -25.28 -17.88 -7.48
N LYS A 94 -24.27 -17.67 -8.34
CA LYS A 94 -23.08 -16.84 -8.06
C LYS A 94 -22.69 -15.99 -9.28
N PRO A 95 -23.59 -15.12 -9.79
CA PRO A 95 -23.38 -14.39 -11.04
C PRO A 95 -22.11 -13.52 -11.04
N ILE A 96 -21.75 -12.92 -9.90
CA ILE A 96 -20.53 -12.10 -9.77
C ILE A 96 -19.26 -12.93 -9.98
N LYS A 97 -19.20 -14.13 -9.38
CA LYS A 97 -18.03 -15.01 -9.55
C LYS A 97 -17.92 -15.50 -11.00
N THR A 98 -19.05 -15.80 -11.62
CA THR A 98 -19.12 -16.20 -13.03
C THR A 98 -18.62 -15.07 -13.94
N LEU A 99 -19.06 -13.84 -13.70
CA LEU A 99 -18.62 -12.66 -14.47
C LEU A 99 -17.11 -12.39 -14.28
N ASP A 100 -16.61 -12.44 -13.04
CA ASP A 100 -15.19 -12.27 -12.74
C ASP A 100 -14.34 -13.35 -13.44
N TYR A 101 -14.81 -14.60 -13.45
CA TYR A 101 -14.15 -15.69 -14.18
C TYR A 101 -14.05 -15.38 -15.67
N TRP A 102 -15.17 -15.08 -16.34
CA TRP A 102 -15.16 -14.87 -17.80
C TRP A 102 -14.36 -13.63 -18.22
N VAL A 103 -14.35 -12.57 -17.40
CA VAL A 103 -13.49 -11.41 -17.65
C VAL A 103 -12.01 -11.75 -17.52
N GLN A 104 -11.62 -12.56 -16.54
CA GLN A 104 -10.21 -13.00 -16.42
C GLN A 104 -9.72 -13.82 -17.63
N GLN A 105 -10.63 -14.50 -18.33
CA GLN A 105 -10.29 -15.28 -19.53
C GLN A 105 -10.08 -14.41 -20.76
N ILE A 106 -10.66 -13.20 -20.79
CA ILE A 106 -10.47 -12.24 -21.87
C ILE A 106 -9.06 -11.63 -21.74
N LYS A 107 -8.11 -12.15 -22.51
CA LYS A 107 -6.76 -11.57 -22.65
C LYS A 107 -6.75 -10.61 -23.84
N THR A 108 -6.96 -9.31 -23.61
CA THR A 108 -6.77 -8.24 -24.61
C THR A 108 -5.62 -7.31 -24.25
N ASP A 109 -4.80 -6.98 -25.25
CA ASP A 109 -3.66 -6.06 -25.09
C ASP A 109 -4.09 -4.59 -24.87
N ASP A 110 -5.34 -4.25 -25.19
CA ASP A 110 -5.95 -2.95 -24.92
C ASP A 110 -7.37 -3.16 -24.35
N PRO A 111 -7.49 -3.37 -23.02
CA PRO A 111 -8.78 -3.46 -22.35
C PRO A 111 -9.61 -2.22 -22.67
N GLU A 112 -9.05 -1.03 -22.43
CA GLU A 112 -9.75 0.27 -22.38
C GLU A 112 -10.51 0.64 -23.64
N ASN A 113 -10.05 0.18 -24.81
CA ASN A 113 -10.73 0.42 -26.08
C ASN A 113 -11.47 -0.80 -26.66
N PHE A 114 -11.46 -1.95 -25.99
CA PHE A 114 -12.15 -3.15 -26.46
C PHE A 114 -13.58 -3.25 -25.88
N PRO A 115 -14.64 -3.21 -26.70
CA PRO A 115 -16.01 -3.25 -26.21
C PRO A 115 -16.38 -4.63 -25.64
N ILE A 116 -16.77 -4.66 -24.37
CA ILE A 116 -17.37 -5.82 -23.70
C ILE A 116 -18.84 -5.50 -23.40
N PHE A 117 -19.70 -6.46 -23.70
CA PHE A 117 -21.14 -6.39 -23.43
C PHE A 117 -21.53 -7.50 -22.47
N VAL A 118 -22.45 -7.23 -21.55
CA VAL A 118 -23.02 -8.24 -20.65
C VAL A 118 -24.50 -8.42 -20.97
N ILE A 119 -24.92 -9.66 -21.20
CA ILE A 119 -26.31 -10.04 -21.44
C ILE A 119 -26.79 -10.93 -20.29
N LEU A 120 -27.84 -10.49 -19.59
CA LEU A 120 -28.59 -11.32 -18.66
C LEU A 120 -29.78 -11.96 -19.38
N ASN A 121 -29.72 -13.27 -19.56
CA ASN A 121 -30.80 -14.07 -20.13
C ASN A 121 -31.78 -14.50 -19.03
N ASP A 122 -33.06 -14.20 -19.24
CA ASP A 122 -34.05 -14.24 -18.18
C ASP A 122 -35.31 -15.08 -18.48
N PHE A 123 -35.65 -16.02 -17.58
CA PHE A 123 -36.84 -16.87 -17.60
C PHE A 123 -37.77 -16.48 -16.42
N LYS A 124 -38.99 -15.95 -16.68
CA LYS A 124 -39.98 -15.39 -15.71
C LYS A 124 -40.27 -16.23 -14.44
N GLU A 125 -39.84 -15.75 -13.25
CA GLU A 125 -40.17 -16.15 -11.85
C GLU A 125 -39.79 -15.02 -10.85
N ASN A 126 -40.11 -15.09 -9.55
CA ASN A 126 -40.21 -13.90 -8.67
C ASN A 126 -38.89 -13.33 -8.08
N ASP A 127 -37.75 -14.02 -8.17
CA ASP A 127 -36.45 -13.58 -7.58
C ASP A 127 -35.60 -12.64 -8.46
N LYS A 128 -36.17 -12.09 -9.55
CA LYS A 128 -35.40 -11.35 -10.59
C LYS A 128 -34.77 -10.04 -10.13
N ILE A 129 -35.49 -9.23 -9.34
CA ILE A 129 -35.17 -7.81 -9.14
C ILE A 129 -33.83 -7.61 -8.44
N ILE A 130 -33.48 -8.51 -7.51
CA ILE A 130 -32.25 -8.45 -6.71
C ILE A 130 -31.03 -8.81 -7.57
N LYS A 131 -31.15 -9.81 -8.47
CA LYS A 131 -30.03 -10.27 -9.30
C LYS A 131 -29.69 -9.31 -10.44
N SER A 132 -30.69 -8.70 -11.08
CA SER A 132 -30.45 -7.66 -12.09
C SER A 132 -29.66 -6.48 -11.52
N TYR A 133 -30.01 -6.07 -10.29
CA TYR A 133 -29.30 -5.01 -9.58
C TYR A 133 -27.84 -5.37 -9.33
N LEU A 134 -27.54 -6.59 -8.85
CA LEU A 134 -26.17 -7.04 -8.58
C LEU A 134 -25.29 -7.02 -9.83
N VAL A 135 -25.80 -7.52 -10.96
CA VAL A 135 -25.06 -7.54 -12.23
C VAL A 135 -24.84 -6.12 -12.75
N GLU A 136 -25.84 -5.25 -12.65
CA GLU A 136 -25.73 -3.86 -13.07
C GLU A 136 -24.68 -3.10 -12.23
N GLN A 137 -24.67 -3.31 -10.91
CA GLN A 137 -23.64 -2.74 -10.03
C GLN A 137 -22.24 -3.24 -10.39
N TRP A 138 -22.09 -4.53 -10.68
CA TRP A 138 -20.82 -5.09 -11.10
C TRP A 138 -20.35 -4.53 -12.46
N CYS A 139 -21.26 -4.30 -13.41
CA CYS A 139 -20.92 -3.67 -14.69
C CYS A 139 -20.43 -2.23 -14.47
N LYS A 140 -21.12 -1.45 -13.62
CA LYS A 140 -20.70 -0.09 -13.24
C LYS A 140 -19.31 -0.09 -12.60
N TYR A 141 -19.07 -1.02 -11.66
CA TYR A 141 -17.79 -1.18 -10.98
C TYR A 141 -16.64 -1.48 -11.94
N ASN A 142 -16.85 -2.35 -12.93
CA ASN A 142 -15.82 -2.72 -13.93
C ASN A 142 -15.78 -1.78 -15.15
N ARG A 143 -16.46 -0.62 -15.10
CA ARG A 143 -16.55 0.36 -16.21
C ARG A 143 -17.13 -0.21 -17.51
N ILE A 144 -17.91 -1.30 -17.41
CA ILE A 144 -18.66 -1.89 -18.53
C ILE A 144 -19.93 -1.08 -18.71
N LYS A 145 -19.96 -0.26 -19.76
CA LYS A 145 -21.03 0.73 -19.97
C LYS A 145 -22.33 0.14 -20.53
N GLN A 146 -22.33 -1.12 -20.96
CA GLN A 146 -23.42 -1.69 -21.76
C GLN A 146 -23.85 -3.04 -21.21
N PHE A 147 -25.02 -3.05 -20.58
CA PHE A 147 -25.67 -4.19 -19.96
C PHE A 147 -27.09 -4.33 -20.54
N PHE A 148 -27.45 -5.55 -20.96
CA PHE A 148 -28.74 -5.84 -21.58
C PHE A 148 -29.44 -6.99 -20.86
N GLN A 149 -30.76 -6.88 -20.74
CA GLN A 149 -31.63 -7.96 -20.26
C GLN A 149 -32.46 -8.47 -21.42
N VAL A 150 -32.42 -9.78 -21.64
CA VAL A 150 -33.12 -10.44 -22.76
C VAL A 150 -33.85 -11.67 -22.27
N SER A 151 -34.86 -12.11 -23.03
CA SER A 151 -35.48 -13.42 -22.83
C SER A 151 -35.40 -14.20 -24.14
N ALA A 152 -34.56 -15.22 -24.17
CA ALA A 152 -34.50 -16.17 -25.29
C ALA A 152 -35.84 -16.86 -25.51
N LYS A 153 -36.53 -17.24 -24.42
CA LYS A 153 -37.81 -17.95 -24.44
C LYS A 153 -38.95 -17.10 -25.00
N ASP A 154 -39.06 -15.85 -24.54
CA ASP A 154 -40.15 -14.94 -24.91
C ASP A 154 -39.79 -14.05 -26.12
N ASN A 155 -38.58 -14.20 -26.68
CA ASN A 155 -38.02 -13.36 -27.74
C ASN A 155 -38.08 -11.86 -27.43
N LEU A 156 -37.74 -11.47 -26.21
CA LEU A 156 -37.79 -10.08 -25.77
C LEU A 156 -36.43 -9.41 -25.93
N ILE A 157 -36.40 -8.27 -26.64
CA ILE A 157 -35.29 -7.30 -26.70
C ILE A 157 -34.01 -7.84 -27.40
N ILE A 158 -34.05 -9.06 -27.95
CA ILE A 158 -32.88 -9.69 -28.59
C ILE A 158 -32.45 -8.94 -29.86
N LYS A 159 -33.40 -8.61 -30.75
CA LYS A 159 -33.08 -7.93 -32.01
C LYS A 159 -32.53 -6.53 -31.76
N GLU A 160 -33.14 -5.81 -30.82
CA GLU A 160 -32.74 -4.48 -30.37
C GLU A 160 -31.33 -4.50 -29.76
N THR A 161 -31.03 -5.50 -28.92
CA THR A 161 -29.71 -5.66 -28.28
C THR A 161 -28.59 -5.78 -29.33
N PHE A 162 -28.72 -6.68 -30.31
CA PHE A 162 -27.70 -6.84 -31.35
C PHE A 162 -27.61 -5.63 -32.28
N LEU A 163 -28.71 -4.91 -32.51
CA LEU A 163 -28.71 -3.65 -33.26
C LEU A 163 -27.90 -2.57 -32.53
N GLU A 164 -28.10 -2.40 -31.23
CA GLU A 164 -27.34 -1.44 -30.41
C GLU A 164 -25.84 -1.80 -30.36
N ILE A 165 -25.51 -3.08 -30.15
CA ILE A 165 -24.12 -3.56 -30.20
C ILE A 165 -23.47 -3.18 -31.55
N THR A 166 -24.19 -3.39 -32.66
CA THR A 166 -23.69 -3.07 -34.00
C THR A 166 -23.46 -1.56 -34.19
N LYS A 167 -24.39 -0.72 -33.71
CA LYS A 167 -24.23 0.75 -33.76
C LYS A 167 -22.99 1.23 -32.99
N ILE A 168 -22.72 0.63 -31.83
CA ILE A 168 -21.55 0.96 -31.00
C ILE A 168 -20.25 0.60 -31.72
N LEU A 169 -20.18 -0.59 -32.32
CA LEU A 169 -19.01 -1.04 -33.09
C LEU A 169 -18.74 -0.16 -34.31
N LEU A 170 -19.79 0.28 -35.01
CA LEU A 170 -19.66 1.21 -36.14
C LEU A 170 -19.07 2.56 -35.71
N LYS A 171 -19.56 3.14 -34.60
CA LYS A 171 -19.05 4.40 -34.06
C LYS A 171 -17.57 4.29 -33.67
N GLN A 172 -17.17 3.20 -33.01
CA GLN A 172 -15.78 2.96 -32.64
C GLN A 172 -14.86 2.88 -33.87
N LYS A 173 -15.28 2.15 -34.91
CA LYS A 173 -14.51 2.02 -36.15
C LYS A 173 -14.36 3.35 -36.91
N GLN A 174 -15.37 4.22 -36.87
CA GLN A 174 -15.30 5.57 -37.43
C GLN A 174 -14.32 6.45 -36.64
N ASN A 175 -14.33 6.38 -35.31
CA ASN A 175 -13.40 7.11 -34.46
C ASN A 175 -11.94 6.69 -34.66
N ILE A 176 -11.68 5.40 -34.85
CA ILE A 176 -10.33 4.88 -35.16
C ILE A 176 -9.86 5.41 -36.52
N LYS A 177 -10.70 5.36 -37.57
CA LYS A 177 -10.37 5.92 -38.88
C LYS A 177 -10.06 7.42 -38.84
N ASN A 178 -10.74 8.18 -37.98
CA ASN A 178 -10.49 9.61 -37.79
C ASN A 178 -9.18 9.88 -37.03
N LYS A 179 -8.83 9.04 -36.04
CA LYS A 179 -7.53 9.09 -35.36
C LYS A 179 -6.38 8.73 -36.30
N ASP A 180 -6.52 7.69 -37.12
CA ASP A 180 -5.49 7.29 -38.09
C ASP A 180 -5.28 8.36 -39.17
N LYS A 181 -6.35 9.03 -39.62
CA LYS A 181 -6.22 10.21 -40.52
C LYS A 181 -5.46 11.36 -39.86
N GLN A 182 -5.76 11.67 -38.59
CA GLN A 182 -5.01 12.70 -37.84
C GLN A 182 -3.54 12.33 -37.63
N ILE A 183 -3.21 11.06 -37.41
CA ILE A 183 -1.83 10.58 -37.22
C ILE A 183 -1.06 10.58 -38.55
N ILE A 184 -1.71 10.23 -39.67
CA ILE A 184 -1.11 10.27 -41.01
C ILE A 184 -0.86 11.73 -41.42
N ASP A 185 -1.83 12.64 -41.21
CA ASP A 185 -1.65 14.08 -41.45
C ASP A 185 -0.57 14.68 -40.55
N GLN A 186 -0.48 14.26 -39.28
CA GLN A 186 0.62 14.64 -38.39
C GLN A 186 1.97 14.09 -38.86
N SER A 187 2.06 12.84 -39.32
CA SER A 187 3.32 12.24 -39.78
C SER A 187 3.86 12.89 -41.07
N LEU A 188 2.98 13.28 -41.99
CA LEU A 188 3.33 14.06 -43.19
C LEU A 188 3.74 15.50 -42.83
N TYR A 189 3.13 16.09 -41.80
CA TYR A 189 3.53 17.38 -41.25
C TYR A 189 4.88 17.32 -40.52
N PHE A 190 5.14 16.24 -39.75
CA PHE A 190 6.41 16.01 -39.05
C PHE A 190 7.57 15.75 -40.03
N SER A 191 7.33 15.06 -41.14
CA SER A 191 8.36 14.82 -42.16
C SER A 191 8.87 16.10 -42.83
N LYS A 192 8.03 17.14 -42.94
CA LYS A 192 8.41 18.47 -43.44
C LYS A 192 9.07 19.39 -42.40
N ILE A 193 8.93 19.08 -41.11
CA ILE A 193 9.48 19.90 -40.01
C ILE A 193 10.84 19.37 -39.51
N ILE A 194 11.15 18.10 -39.76
CA ILE A 194 12.42 17.47 -39.33
C ILE A 194 13.63 17.96 -40.15
N SER A 195 13.43 18.66 -41.27
CA SER A 195 14.52 19.21 -42.10
C SER A 195 15.01 20.61 -41.70
N SER A 196 14.53 21.21 -40.60
CA SER A 196 15.03 22.50 -40.12
C SER A 196 15.54 22.38 -38.68
N GLU A 197 16.86 22.49 -38.53
CA GLU A 197 17.60 22.45 -37.27
C GLU A 197 17.26 23.64 -36.37
N ASN A 198 16.41 23.45 -35.36
CA ASN A 198 16.44 24.29 -34.15
C ASN A 198 15.66 23.63 -33.00
N THR A 199 16.38 23.13 -31.99
CA THR A 199 15.87 22.32 -30.88
C THR A 199 15.16 23.12 -29.79
N VAL A 200 15.19 24.45 -29.84
CA VAL A 200 14.60 25.33 -28.81
C VAL A 200 13.08 25.53 -29.01
N ILE A 201 12.57 25.42 -30.24
CA ILE A 201 11.15 25.63 -30.55
C ILE A 201 10.26 24.45 -30.09
N LYS A 202 10.84 23.25 -29.89
CA LYS A 202 10.11 22.03 -29.51
C LYS A 202 9.50 22.05 -28.10
N GLN A 203 9.97 22.91 -27.20
CA GLN A 203 9.45 22.96 -25.82
C GLN A 203 8.43 24.09 -25.58
N GLN A 204 8.37 25.13 -26.42
CA GLN A 204 7.45 26.27 -26.19
C GLN A 204 6.06 26.11 -26.85
N LEU A 205 5.89 25.24 -27.84
CA LEU A 205 4.62 25.14 -28.60
C LEU A 205 3.54 24.21 -27.99
N LYS A 206 3.69 23.76 -26.74
CA LYS A 206 2.65 23.01 -26.02
C LYS A 206 1.68 23.88 -25.21
N CYS A 207 1.82 25.20 -25.24
CA CYS A 207 0.92 26.13 -24.55
C CYS A 207 0.15 26.98 -25.57
N ASN A 208 -1.18 26.94 -25.51
CA ASN A 208 -2.09 27.80 -26.29
C ASN A 208 -2.00 29.27 -25.84
N MET A 209 -0.93 29.97 -26.22
CA MET A 209 -0.90 31.44 -26.26
C MET A 209 -0.50 31.88 -27.68
N GLN A 210 -1.50 32.22 -28.49
CA GLN A 210 -1.27 32.95 -29.74
C GLN A 210 -1.09 34.43 -29.39
N GLU A 211 0.15 34.86 -29.20
CA GLU A 211 0.49 36.28 -29.27
C GLU A 211 1.50 36.49 -30.39
N LYS A 212 1.28 37.52 -31.21
CA LYS A 212 2.09 37.83 -32.39
C LYS A 212 3.49 38.27 -31.95
N ILE A 213 4.52 37.83 -32.69
CA ILE A 213 5.94 38.15 -32.44
C ILE A 213 6.19 39.67 -32.38
N ASP A 214 5.37 40.47 -33.07
CA ASP A 214 5.47 41.94 -33.12
C ASP A 214 5.21 42.64 -31.78
N SER A 215 4.69 41.92 -30.77
CA SER A 215 4.26 42.46 -29.46
C SER A 215 5.39 42.57 -28.42
N ILE A 216 6.58 42.00 -28.65
CA ILE A 216 7.61 41.82 -27.61
C ILE A 216 8.63 42.99 -27.67
N GLN A 217 8.41 44.03 -26.85
CA GLN A 217 9.29 45.22 -26.80
C GLN A 217 10.74 44.91 -26.36
N CYS A 218 10.95 43.94 -25.46
CA CYS A 218 12.29 43.57 -24.96
C CYS A 218 13.17 42.93 -26.05
N TYR A 219 12.57 42.15 -26.97
CA TYR A 219 13.25 41.52 -28.10
C TYR A 219 13.77 42.57 -29.09
N LYS A 220 13.05 43.69 -29.25
CA LYS A 220 13.48 44.81 -30.13
C LYS A 220 14.70 45.57 -29.61
N GLN A 221 15.00 45.50 -28.31
CA GLN A 221 16.09 46.29 -27.70
C GLN A 221 17.37 45.48 -27.43
N HIS A 222 17.25 44.18 -27.14
CA HIS A 222 18.37 43.39 -26.62
C HIS A 222 18.71 42.14 -27.46
N ASP A 223 18.04 41.94 -28.60
CA ASP A 223 18.25 40.83 -29.56
C ASP A 223 18.47 39.46 -28.88
N SER A 224 17.74 39.24 -27.78
CA SER A 224 17.83 38.06 -26.94
C SER A 224 16.42 37.57 -26.57
N PRO A 225 16.15 36.25 -26.67
CA PRO A 225 14.83 35.72 -26.39
C PRO A 225 14.50 35.84 -24.90
N PRO A 226 13.22 36.07 -24.54
CA PRO A 226 12.81 36.13 -23.14
C PRO A 226 13.08 34.78 -22.46
N SER A 227 13.87 34.83 -21.39
CA SER A 227 14.40 33.64 -20.70
C SER A 227 13.65 33.32 -19.42
N ILE A 228 12.93 34.28 -18.83
CA ILE A 228 12.18 34.11 -17.58
C ILE A 228 10.80 34.78 -17.68
N VAL A 229 9.79 34.12 -17.08
CA VAL A 229 8.44 34.67 -16.89
C VAL A 229 8.26 35.03 -15.42
N LEU A 230 8.00 36.31 -15.12
CA LEU A 230 7.67 36.77 -13.75
C LEU A 230 6.19 36.52 -13.45
N LEU A 231 5.93 35.82 -12.35
CA LEU A 231 4.59 35.57 -11.82
C LEU A 231 4.24 36.65 -10.78
N ASP A 232 4.07 37.89 -11.25
CA ASP A 232 3.50 38.97 -10.45
C ASP A 232 2.11 39.34 -11.01
N ASN A 233 1.10 39.34 -10.13
CA ASN A 233 -0.28 39.64 -10.47
C ASN A 233 -0.49 41.11 -10.83
N ASN A 234 0.43 41.99 -10.43
CA ASN A 234 0.40 43.42 -10.75
C ASN A 234 0.93 43.71 -12.17
N LEU A 235 1.70 42.79 -12.76
CA LEU A 235 2.22 42.90 -14.11
C LEU A 235 1.22 42.28 -15.10
N LYS A 236 0.92 42.98 -16.21
CA LYS A 236 -0.01 42.49 -17.25
C LYS A 236 0.72 42.30 -18.59
N GLY A 237 0.40 41.19 -19.26
CA GLY A 237 0.89 40.88 -20.61
C GLY A 237 2.42 40.83 -20.72
N VAL A 238 2.97 41.64 -21.63
CA VAL A 238 4.38 41.67 -22.07
C VAL A 238 5.36 42.02 -20.94
N GLN A 239 4.89 42.65 -19.86
CA GLN A 239 5.72 43.00 -18.69
C GLN A 239 6.22 41.78 -17.89
N ARG A 240 5.67 40.60 -18.14
CA ARG A 240 6.08 39.37 -17.47
C ARG A 240 7.27 38.68 -18.12
N LEU A 241 7.66 39.07 -19.33
CA LEU A 241 8.70 38.39 -20.11
C LEU A 241 10.00 39.20 -20.07
N ILE A 242 11.03 38.67 -19.42
CA ILE A 242 12.32 39.36 -19.23
C ILE A 242 13.47 38.55 -19.86
N CYS A 243 14.34 39.23 -20.60
CA CYS A 243 15.55 38.64 -21.16
C CYS A 243 16.68 38.54 -20.11
N SER A 244 17.68 37.72 -20.39
CA SER A 244 18.81 37.48 -19.49
C SER A 244 19.62 38.74 -19.15
N GLN A 245 19.61 39.76 -20.01
CA GLN A 245 20.30 41.04 -19.80
C GLN A 245 19.54 41.96 -18.84
N CYS A 246 18.21 42.10 -19.01
CA CYS A 246 17.38 42.96 -18.14
C CYS A 246 17.24 42.44 -16.70
N ILE A 247 17.58 41.17 -16.43
CA ILE A 247 17.62 40.60 -15.08
C ILE A 247 18.72 41.21 -14.22
N ASN A 248 19.85 41.60 -14.81
CA ASN A 248 20.97 42.17 -14.06
C ASN A 248 20.64 43.57 -13.54
N ASP A 249 19.84 44.35 -14.27
CA ASP A 249 19.39 45.70 -13.84
C ASP A 249 18.30 45.64 -12.75
N LEU A 250 17.70 44.48 -12.52
CA LEU A 250 16.69 44.23 -11.47
C LEU A 250 17.28 43.71 -10.15
N LYS A 251 18.62 43.57 -10.06
CA LYS A 251 19.36 43.22 -8.83
C LYS A 251 19.23 44.34 -7.79
N GLY A 252 18.09 44.32 -7.11
CA GLY A 252 17.74 45.26 -6.04
C GLY A 252 16.31 45.10 -5.55
N ARG A 253 15.41 44.52 -6.35
CA ARG A 253 13.99 44.30 -5.96
C ARG A 253 13.54 42.85 -5.83
N PHE A 254 14.27 41.89 -6.41
CA PHE A 254 13.92 40.46 -6.34
C PHE A 254 15.16 39.57 -6.19
N ASN A 255 15.07 38.53 -5.34
CA ASN A 255 16.11 37.50 -5.17
C ASN A 255 16.06 36.49 -6.33
N GLY A 256 16.61 36.85 -7.48
CA GLY A 256 16.79 35.95 -8.62
C GLY A 256 18.26 35.61 -8.86
N ILE A 257 18.58 34.32 -9.00
CA ILE A 257 19.91 33.83 -9.39
C ILE A 257 19.89 33.54 -10.90
N ASN A 258 20.96 33.89 -11.61
CA ASN A 258 21.09 33.61 -13.04
C ASN A 258 21.20 32.08 -13.28
N ILE A 259 20.58 31.55 -14.35
CA ILE A 259 20.67 30.12 -14.71
C ILE A 259 22.12 29.64 -14.80
N ASN A 260 23.04 30.48 -15.29
CA ASN A 260 24.46 30.12 -15.39
C ASN A 260 25.13 30.02 -14.00
N GLU A 261 24.80 30.94 -13.09
CA GLU A 261 25.26 30.90 -11.69
C GLU A 261 24.65 29.68 -10.95
N ALA A 262 23.39 29.34 -11.26
CA ALA A 262 22.74 28.15 -10.70
C ALA A 262 23.42 26.85 -11.18
N ILE A 263 23.78 26.75 -12.47
CA ILE A 263 24.51 25.60 -13.02
C ILE A 263 25.88 25.46 -12.35
N GLN A 264 26.60 26.56 -12.16
CA GLN A 264 27.92 26.55 -11.52
C GLN A 264 27.82 26.10 -10.05
N THR A 265 26.84 26.63 -9.32
CA THR A 265 26.55 26.22 -7.93
C THR A 265 26.18 24.73 -7.83
N ILE A 266 25.44 24.21 -8.82
CA ILE A 266 25.08 22.79 -8.91
C ILE A 266 26.33 21.92 -9.15
N GLN A 267 27.25 22.37 -10.02
CA GLN A 267 28.50 21.66 -10.31
C GLN A 267 29.43 21.61 -9.09
N GLU A 268 29.57 22.71 -8.36
CA GLU A 268 30.36 22.74 -7.12
C GLU A 268 29.77 21.84 -6.04
N ARG A 269 28.44 21.84 -5.88
CA ARG A 269 27.75 20.93 -4.96
C ARG A 269 27.95 19.46 -5.35
N LYS A 270 27.92 19.14 -6.65
CA LYS A 270 28.19 17.79 -7.16
C LYS A 270 29.59 17.32 -6.77
N ASN A 271 30.61 18.17 -6.93
CA ASN A 271 31.99 17.82 -6.62
C ASN A 271 32.22 17.65 -5.10
N ASN A 272 31.61 18.50 -4.28
CA ASN A 272 31.66 18.36 -2.82
C ASN A 272 31.01 17.05 -2.35
N ILE A 273 29.89 16.66 -2.94
CA ILE A 273 29.22 15.39 -2.62
C ILE A 273 30.12 14.20 -3.04
N LEU A 274 30.78 14.26 -4.20
CA LEU A 274 31.69 13.20 -4.64
C LEU A 274 32.87 13.00 -3.68
N ASN A 275 33.45 14.09 -3.16
CA ASN A 275 34.54 14.01 -2.18
C ASN A 275 34.07 13.41 -0.85
N ILE A 276 32.88 13.78 -0.36
CA ILE A 276 32.31 13.21 0.87
C ILE A 276 32.03 11.69 0.70
N ILE A 277 31.57 11.28 -0.48
CA ILE A 277 31.34 9.85 -0.79
C ILE A 277 32.65 9.07 -0.85
N SER A 278 33.70 9.66 -1.44
CA SER A 278 35.06 9.08 -1.44
C SER A 278 35.56 8.83 -0.03
N ASP A 279 35.51 9.85 0.83
CA ASP A 279 36.02 9.76 2.20
C ASP A 279 35.24 8.76 3.05
N SER A 280 33.91 8.74 2.92
CA SER A 280 33.06 7.78 3.62
C SER A 280 33.30 6.34 3.14
N SER A 281 33.55 6.13 1.85
CA SER A 281 33.88 4.82 1.29
C SER A 281 35.22 4.29 1.81
N GLN A 282 36.23 5.16 1.90
CA GLN A 282 37.53 4.79 2.48
C GLN A 282 37.43 4.43 3.97
N ARG A 283 36.62 5.18 4.75
CA ARG A 283 36.35 4.85 6.16
C ARG A 283 35.66 3.49 6.30
N ILE A 284 34.65 3.20 5.47
CA ILE A 284 33.97 1.89 5.49
C ILE A 284 34.94 0.75 5.16
N LEU A 285 35.83 0.93 4.17
CA LEU A 285 36.86 -0.05 3.86
C LEU A 285 37.81 -0.30 5.03
N SER A 286 38.20 0.75 5.78
CA SER A 286 39.04 0.58 6.98
C SER A 286 38.34 -0.23 8.07
N ILE A 287 37.03 -0.01 8.27
CA ILE A 287 36.22 -0.73 9.27
C ILE A 287 36.07 -2.20 8.86
N LEU A 288 35.82 -2.48 7.58
CA LEU A 288 35.73 -3.85 7.07
C LEU A 288 37.04 -4.62 7.22
N ASN A 289 38.18 -3.97 7.01
CA ASN A 289 39.49 -4.58 7.22
C ASN A 289 39.74 -4.89 8.71
N ASN A 290 39.28 -4.03 9.63
CA ASN A 290 39.34 -4.32 11.06
C ASN A 290 38.49 -5.54 11.45
N TYR A 291 37.25 -5.63 10.94
CA TYR A 291 36.41 -6.80 11.20
C TYR A 291 36.99 -8.09 10.61
N LEU A 292 37.61 -8.03 9.44
CA LEU A 292 38.35 -9.17 8.87
C LEU A 292 39.48 -9.63 9.81
N GLY A 293 40.22 -8.68 10.39
CA GLY A 293 41.25 -8.96 11.41
C GLY A 293 40.68 -9.64 12.66
N GLU A 294 39.56 -9.15 13.19
CA GLU A 294 38.89 -9.76 14.35
C GLU A 294 38.37 -11.17 14.05
N ILE A 295 37.81 -11.40 12.86
CA ILE A 295 37.34 -12.73 12.45
C ILE A 295 38.51 -13.72 12.38
N ILE A 296 39.65 -13.29 11.84
CA ILE A 296 40.87 -14.14 11.78
C ILE A 296 41.35 -14.46 13.20
N LYS A 297 41.34 -13.48 14.11
CA LYS A 297 41.71 -13.67 15.52
C LYS A 297 40.75 -14.62 16.26
N ASN A 298 39.45 -14.49 16.04
CA ASN A 298 38.46 -15.39 16.63
C ASN A 298 38.62 -16.82 16.08
N LYS A 299 38.91 -16.95 14.77
CA LYS A 299 39.18 -18.25 14.14
C LYS A 299 40.40 -18.94 14.77
N THR A 300 41.50 -18.22 15.00
CA THR A 300 42.69 -18.81 15.65
C THR A 300 42.41 -19.20 17.10
N GLN A 301 41.62 -18.41 17.83
CA GLN A 301 41.25 -18.73 19.22
C GLN A 301 40.33 -19.96 19.33
N ILE A 302 39.41 -20.13 18.37
CA ILE A 302 38.57 -21.34 18.27
C ILE A 302 39.43 -22.58 17.95
N LEU A 303 40.41 -22.44 17.05
CA LEU A 303 41.32 -23.54 16.74
C LEU A 303 42.15 -23.96 17.96
N GLN A 304 42.70 -22.99 18.70
CA GLN A 304 43.46 -23.28 19.93
C GLN A 304 42.62 -23.98 21.01
N THR A 305 41.36 -23.58 21.17
CA THR A 305 40.46 -24.24 22.14
C THR A 305 40.06 -25.64 21.68
N MET A 306 39.91 -25.87 20.38
CA MET A 306 39.71 -27.23 19.86
C MET A 306 40.94 -28.12 20.07
N ASP A 307 42.15 -27.61 19.86
CA ASP A 307 43.38 -28.37 20.11
C ASP A 307 43.53 -28.73 21.61
N GLN A 308 43.14 -27.83 22.51
CA GLN A 308 43.09 -28.10 23.95
C GLN A 308 42.07 -29.20 24.29
N MET A 309 40.88 -29.18 23.69
CA MET A 309 39.89 -30.24 23.89
C MET A 309 40.38 -31.58 23.35
N ILE A 310 41.02 -31.60 22.18
CA ILE A 310 41.63 -32.81 21.61
C ILE A 310 42.68 -33.35 22.58
N SER A 311 43.57 -32.50 23.11
CA SER A 311 44.56 -32.90 24.10
C SER A 311 43.92 -33.51 25.35
N GLN A 312 42.85 -32.91 25.87
CA GLN A 312 42.15 -33.40 27.07
C GLN A 312 41.49 -34.77 26.82
N VAL A 313 40.87 -34.94 25.66
CA VAL A 313 40.27 -36.22 25.24
C VAL A 313 41.35 -37.29 25.07
N THR A 314 42.54 -36.92 24.58
CA THR A 314 43.66 -37.85 24.44
C THR A 314 44.15 -38.33 25.81
N ILE A 315 44.25 -37.42 26.79
CA ILE A 315 44.59 -37.77 28.18
C ILE A 315 43.55 -38.72 28.78
N TRP A 316 42.25 -38.43 28.60
CA TRP A 316 41.20 -39.33 29.08
C TRP A 316 41.22 -40.70 28.40
N MET A 317 41.57 -40.76 27.11
CA MET A 317 41.74 -42.03 26.41
C MET A 317 42.89 -42.85 26.99
N ASP A 318 44.03 -42.22 27.29
CA ASP A 318 45.18 -42.89 27.93
C ASP A 318 44.83 -43.37 29.35
N GLU A 319 44.09 -42.56 30.13
CA GLU A 319 43.60 -42.94 31.46
C GLU A 319 42.64 -44.13 31.40
N ILE A 320 41.75 -44.18 30.41
CA ILE A 320 40.83 -45.30 30.19
C ILE A 320 41.59 -46.56 29.79
N GLN A 321 42.57 -46.48 28.89
CA GLN A 321 43.43 -47.62 28.54
C GLN A 321 44.20 -48.13 29.78
N GLN A 322 44.74 -47.25 30.62
CA GLN A 322 45.43 -47.65 31.85
C GLN A 322 44.50 -48.31 32.89
N LEU A 323 43.22 -47.92 32.91
CA LEU A 323 42.21 -48.54 33.76
C LEU A 323 41.80 -49.93 33.24
N GLU A 324 41.73 -50.12 31.91
CA GLU A 324 41.52 -51.44 31.30
C GLU A 324 42.69 -52.41 31.57
N PHE A 325 43.94 -51.93 31.62
CA PHE A 325 45.10 -52.77 31.96
C PHE A 325 45.15 -53.26 33.43
N LYS A 326 44.34 -52.69 34.34
CA LYS A 326 44.30 -53.12 35.75
C LYS A 326 43.31 -54.26 36.04
N GLN A 327 42.45 -54.62 35.09
CA GLN A 327 41.52 -55.74 35.24
C GLN A 327 41.43 -56.53 33.93
N CYS A 328 42.24 -57.59 33.83
CA CYS A 328 41.92 -58.89 33.22
C CYS A 328 43.16 -59.50 32.53
N SER A 329 43.81 -60.41 33.26
CA SER A 329 44.58 -61.49 32.66
C SER A 329 43.63 -62.58 32.16
N TYR A 330 43.24 -62.58 30.89
CA TYR A 330 42.96 -63.80 30.10
C TYR A 330 42.59 -63.46 28.63
N ASN A 331 43.32 -64.06 27.68
CA ASN A 331 43.00 -64.39 26.27
C ASN A 331 41.92 -63.59 25.48
N PHE A 332 41.85 -62.26 25.62
CA PHE A 332 40.97 -61.38 24.82
C PHE A 332 41.73 -60.59 23.72
N PHE A 333 43.06 -60.64 23.72
CA PHE A 333 43.91 -59.80 22.85
C PHE A 333 43.78 -60.12 21.36
N ASP A 334 43.54 -61.38 20.97
CA ASP A 334 43.41 -61.76 19.55
C ASP A 334 42.07 -61.32 18.93
N GLU A 335 40.99 -61.24 19.72
CA GLU A 335 39.69 -60.68 19.26
C GLU A 335 39.69 -59.14 19.31
N ILE A 336 40.40 -58.53 20.26
CA ILE A 336 40.64 -57.09 20.29
C ILE A 336 41.42 -56.64 19.07
N ASP A 337 42.45 -57.36 18.61
CA ASP A 337 43.24 -56.92 17.46
C ASP A 337 42.44 -56.98 16.14
N GLN A 338 41.53 -57.94 16.01
CA GLN A 338 40.58 -57.97 14.89
C GLN A 338 39.52 -56.86 14.97
N LEU A 339 39.03 -56.56 16.18
CA LEU A 339 38.10 -55.43 16.41
C LEU A 339 38.79 -54.08 16.26
N ASN A 340 40.04 -53.92 16.69
CA ASN A 340 40.85 -52.70 16.55
C ASN A 340 41.17 -52.41 15.09
N GLN A 341 41.51 -53.43 14.29
CA GLN A 341 41.64 -53.23 12.84
C GLN A 341 40.33 -52.77 12.19
N SER A 342 39.19 -53.34 12.60
CA SER A 342 37.88 -52.92 12.09
C SER A 342 37.45 -51.52 12.57
N ILE A 343 37.82 -51.14 13.80
CA ILE A 343 37.53 -49.83 14.40
C ILE A 343 38.43 -48.75 13.81
N ASP A 344 39.72 -49.02 13.56
CA ASP A 344 40.62 -48.09 12.88
C ASP A 344 40.24 -47.90 11.41
N GLU A 345 39.73 -48.94 10.74
CA GLU A 345 39.15 -48.79 9.40
C GLU A 345 37.88 -47.93 9.40
N ILE A 346 36.99 -48.09 10.40
CA ILE A 346 35.77 -47.29 10.53
C ILE A 346 36.10 -45.85 10.94
N ARG A 347 37.05 -45.65 11.86
CA ARG A 347 37.52 -44.35 12.35
C ARG A 347 38.20 -43.57 11.23
N ASN A 348 39.09 -44.21 10.46
CA ASN A 348 39.74 -43.57 9.32
C ASN A 348 38.76 -43.32 8.16
N LYS A 349 37.82 -44.24 7.88
CA LYS A 349 36.75 -44.00 6.89
C LYS A 349 35.83 -42.85 7.29
N GLN A 350 35.43 -42.73 8.56
CA GLN A 350 34.56 -41.63 9.01
C GLN A 350 35.30 -40.30 9.07
N ILE A 351 36.55 -40.28 9.54
CA ILE A 351 37.39 -39.06 9.55
C ILE A 351 37.69 -38.60 8.12
N ASP A 352 37.99 -39.52 7.18
CA ASP A 352 38.18 -39.16 5.77
C ASP A 352 36.88 -38.72 5.11
N LYS A 353 35.74 -39.31 5.47
CA LYS A 353 34.42 -38.87 4.98
C LYS A 353 34.11 -37.47 5.52
N PHE A 354 34.40 -37.19 6.78
CA PHE A 354 34.27 -35.84 7.36
C PHE A 354 35.24 -34.85 6.73
N LYS A 355 36.52 -35.22 6.49
CA LYS A 355 37.50 -34.37 5.79
C LYS A 355 37.07 -34.09 4.36
N ARG A 356 36.56 -35.08 3.62
CA ARG A 356 36.04 -34.89 2.26
C ARG A 356 34.79 -34.00 2.27
N VAL A 357 33.87 -34.21 3.21
CA VAL A 357 32.68 -33.35 3.35
C VAL A 357 33.10 -31.93 3.73
N PHE A 358 34.05 -31.74 4.65
CA PHE A 358 34.58 -30.42 5.02
C PHE A 358 35.33 -29.76 3.86
N GLN A 359 36.11 -30.51 3.08
CA GLN A 359 36.77 -30.00 1.88
C GLN A 359 35.75 -29.64 0.80
N THR A 360 34.69 -30.43 0.63
CA THR A 360 33.61 -30.14 -0.34
C THR A 360 32.81 -28.91 0.11
N ILE A 361 32.56 -28.78 1.40
CA ILE A 361 31.91 -27.61 2.00
C ILE A 361 32.80 -26.38 1.86
N ASN A 362 34.09 -26.46 2.18
CA ASN A 362 35.05 -25.37 1.99
C ASN A 362 35.18 -24.97 0.53
N GLN A 363 35.30 -25.92 -0.40
CA GLN A 363 35.31 -25.62 -1.83
C GLN A 363 33.98 -25.03 -2.31
N SER A 364 32.86 -25.46 -1.73
CA SER A 364 31.55 -24.86 -2.01
C SER A 364 31.47 -23.43 -1.47
N TYR A 365 32.00 -23.16 -0.29
CA TYR A 365 32.03 -21.81 0.29
C TYR A 365 33.04 -20.92 -0.42
N GLU A 366 34.22 -21.41 -0.81
CA GLU A 366 35.17 -20.69 -1.64
C GLU A 366 34.57 -20.37 -3.01
N LYS A 367 33.90 -21.32 -3.67
CA LYS A 367 33.20 -21.05 -4.93
C LYS A 367 32.07 -20.05 -4.75
N LYS A 368 31.30 -20.13 -3.66
CA LYS A 368 30.25 -19.14 -3.34
C LYS A 368 30.85 -17.77 -3.03
N ILE A 369 31.95 -17.69 -2.29
CA ILE A 369 32.66 -16.44 -1.97
C ILE A 369 33.27 -15.84 -3.23
N GLN A 370 33.89 -16.65 -4.09
CA GLN A 370 34.45 -16.22 -5.36
C GLN A 370 33.36 -15.77 -6.33
N PHE A 371 32.24 -16.48 -6.39
CA PHE A 371 31.05 -16.08 -7.14
C PHE A 371 30.45 -14.77 -6.60
N THR A 372 30.37 -14.61 -5.27
CA THR A 372 29.88 -13.38 -4.64
C THR A 372 30.86 -12.22 -4.85
N LYS A 373 32.17 -12.48 -4.84
CA LYS A 373 33.23 -11.50 -5.14
C LYS A 373 33.18 -11.06 -6.59
N ASN A 374 32.96 -12.00 -7.52
CA ASN A 374 32.79 -11.69 -8.95
C ASN A 374 31.48 -10.94 -9.19
N GLN A 375 30.38 -11.33 -8.52
CA GLN A 375 29.13 -10.55 -8.55
C GLN A 375 29.30 -9.18 -7.92
N LEU A 376 30.13 -9.03 -6.88
CA LEU A 376 30.47 -7.74 -6.29
C LEU A 376 31.35 -6.90 -7.21
N GLN A 377 32.26 -7.50 -7.97
CA GLN A 377 33.06 -6.81 -8.99
C GLN A 377 32.21 -6.40 -10.20
N GLU A 378 31.31 -7.26 -10.68
CA GLU A 378 30.30 -6.93 -11.69
C GLU A 378 29.31 -5.88 -11.19
N SER A 379 28.89 -5.95 -9.93
CA SER A 379 28.01 -4.92 -9.33
C SER A 379 28.76 -3.66 -8.94
N LEU A 380 30.09 -3.67 -8.78
CA LEU A 380 30.93 -2.47 -8.69
C LEU A 380 31.05 -1.81 -10.07
N LEU A 381 31.22 -2.61 -11.13
CA LEU A 381 31.25 -2.15 -12.52
C LEU A 381 29.86 -1.64 -12.98
N ASN A 382 28.77 -2.28 -12.52
CA ASN A 382 27.38 -1.83 -12.72
C ASN A 382 26.96 -0.71 -11.76
N ALA A 383 27.58 -0.56 -10.59
CA ALA A 383 27.38 0.61 -9.71
C ALA A 383 28.07 1.86 -10.27
N GLN A 384 29.19 1.69 -10.99
CA GLN A 384 29.79 2.73 -11.83
C GLN A 384 28.87 3.08 -13.01
N ASN A 385 28.15 2.09 -13.56
CA ASN A 385 27.20 2.26 -14.65
C ASN A 385 25.75 2.02 -14.19
N THR A 386 25.18 3.03 -13.53
CA THR A 386 23.72 3.25 -13.42
C THR A 386 22.92 2.25 -12.52
N LEU A 387 22.08 2.82 -11.64
CA LEU A 387 20.92 2.21 -10.92
C LEU A 387 21.09 1.63 -9.50
N MET A 388 22.30 1.58 -8.90
CA MET A 388 22.41 1.19 -7.47
C MET A 388 22.36 2.38 -6.50
N LEU A 389 22.54 3.62 -7.00
CA LEU A 389 22.51 4.83 -6.18
C LEU A 389 21.11 5.09 -5.60
N ASP A 390 20.02 4.77 -6.29
CA ASP A 390 18.66 5.05 -5.80
C ASP A 390 18.29 4.28 -4.52
N ARG A 391 18.81 3.06 -4.32
CA ARG A 391 18.46 2.25 -3.12
C ARG A 391 19.28 2.61 -1.88
N ILE A 392 20.53 3.03 -2.05
CA ILE A 392 21.38 3.47 -0.93
C ILE A 392 21.13 4.96 -0.63
N PHE A 393 20.92 5.80 -1.66
CA PHE A 393 20.40 7.16 -1.45
C PHE A 393 19.05 7.08 -0.71
N SER A 394 18.12 6.19 -1.07
CA SER A 394 16.87 6.08 -0.31
C SER A 394 17.04 5.62 1.15
N ARG A 395 18.17 5.03 1.56
CA ARG A 395 18.38 4.63 2.98
C ARG A 395 19.15 5.67 3.78
N VAL A 396 20.19 6.28 3.18
CA VAL A 396 21.04 7.28 3.85
C VAL A 396 20.44 8.68 3.73
N PHE A 397 19.85 9.00 2.58
CA PHE A 397 19.14 10.26 2.35
C PHE A 397 17.82 10.30 3.14
N PHE A 398 17.06 9.21 3.30
CA PHE A 398 15.88 9.26 4.18
C PHE A 398 16.24 9.48 5.66
N ASN A 399 17.33 8.90 6.16
CA ASN A 399 17.74 9.12 7.56
C ASN A 399 18.31 10.53 7.77
N ARG A 400 19.09 11.08 6.82
CA ARG A 400 19.60 12.46 6.90
C ARG A 400 18.55 13.52 6.58
N LEU A 401 17.70 13.31 5.58
CA LEU A 401 16.62 14.23 5.22
C LEU A 401 15.50 14.19 6.25
N ASN A 402 15.24 13.06 6.94
CA ASN A 402 14.36 13.09 8.11
C ASN A 402 14.98 13.89 9.25
N LEU A 403 16.29 13.79 9.51
CA LEU A 403 16.94 14.65 10.52
C LEU A 403 16.92 16.14 10.14
N GLN A 404 17.12 16.47 8.85
CA GLN A 404 17.12 17.84 8.33
C GLN A 404 15.71 18.44 8.16
N LEU A 405 14.73 17.66 7.68
CA LEU A 405 13.32 18.06 7.68
C LEU A 405 12.80 18.17 9.12
N LYS A 406 13.23 17.31 10.04
CA LYS A 406 12.87 17.39 11.48
C LYS A 406 13.48 18.60 12.17
N SER A 407 14.71 19.02 11.83
CA SER A 407 15.24 20.31 12.29
C SER A 407 14.44 21.47 11.70
N ASP A 408 14.02 21.39 10.44
CA ASP A 408 13.15 22.41 9.82
C ASP A 408 11.72 22.44 10.44
N TYR A 409 11.21 21.31 10.96
CA TYR A 409 9.95 21.26 11.72
C TYR A 409 10.09 21.82 13.14
N ALA A 410 11.27 21.70 13.76
CA ALA A 410 11.58 22.31 15.05
C ALA A 410 11.78 23.83 14.94
N GLU A 411 12.22 24.34 13.78
CA GLU A 411 12.44 25.78 13.54
C GLU A 411 11.17 26.56 13.16
N LYS A 412 10.05 25.89 12.84
CA LYS A 412 8.78 26.59 12.60
C LYS A 412 8.21 27.09 13.93
N LYS A 413 8.29 28.41 14.15
CA LYS A 413 7.56 29.11 15.21
C LYS A 413 6.12 28.57 15.27
N PRO A 414 5.61 28.20 16.45
CA PRO A 414 4.30 27.59 16.55
C PRO A 414 3.20 28.54 16.10
N TYR A 415 2.40 28.13 15.11
CA TYR A 415 1.08 28.70 14.84
C TYR A 415 0.26 28.71 16.14
N ASN A 416 -0.03 29.88 16.69
CA ASN A 416 -0.65 30.03 18.01
C ASN A 416 -2.18 29.81 17.98
N GLN A 417 -2.81 29.85 16.81
CA GLN A 417 -4.25 29.71 16.68
C GLN A 417 -4.60 28.75 15.55
N ILE A 418 -5.51 27.81 15.81
CA ILE A 418 -6.07 26.91 14.79
C ILE A 418 -7.54 27.29 14.61
N GLN A 419 -8.02 27.34 13.37
CA GLN A 419 -9.44 27.47 13.03
C GLN A 419 -9.92 26.18 12.37
N TYR A 420 -11.19 25.82 12.53
CA TYR A 420 -11.80 24.74 11.76
C TYR A 420 -12.96 25.25 10.91
N LYS A 421 -13.26 24.53 9.83
CA LYS A 421 -14.46 24.70 9.04
C LYS A 421 -15.04 23.34 8.66
N LEU A 422 -16.34 23.14 8.86
CA LEU A 422 -17.04 21.97 8.33
C LEU A 422 -17.07 22.05 6.79
N VAL A 423 -16.46 21.08 6.12
CA VAL A 423 -16.34 21.01 4.66
C VAL A 423 -17.44 20.14 4.05
N GLN A 424 -17.70 18.99 4.67
CA GLN A 424 -18.69 18.04 4.16
C GLN A 424 -19.33 17.25 5.29
N GLU A 425 -20.62 16.93 5.11
CA GLU A 425 -21.30 15.83 5.79
C GLU A 425 -21.65 14.73 4.78
N TYR A 426 -21.43 13.47 5.15
CA TYR A 426 -21.77 12.31 4.32
C TYR A 426 -22.55 11.29 5.15
N LYS A 427 -23.80 11.02 4.79
CA LYS A 427 -24.66 10.05 5.48
C LYS A 427 -24.35 8.62 5.06
N GLN A 428 -24.33 7.71 6.01
CA GLN A 428 -24.16 6.27 5.80
C GLN A 428 -25.11 5.50 6.74
N ASN A 429 -25.28 4.20 6.50
CA ASN A 429 -26.36 3.42 7.13
C ASN A 429 -25.87 2.43 8.20
N GLU A 430 -24.57 2.32 8.41
CA GLU A 430 -23.96 1.30 9.27
C GLU A 430 -22.92 1.91 10.20
N TRP A 431 -22.53 1.19 11.24
CA TRP A 431 -21.56 1.66 12.22
C TRP A 431 -20.14 1.61 11.68
N CYS A 432 -19.34 2.59 12.08
CA CYS A 432 -17.92 2.65 11.81
C CYS A 432 -17.18 2.76 13.15
N HIS A 433 -16.30 1.80 13.42
CA HIS A 433 -15.45 1.74 14.61
C HIS A 433 -13.99 2.13 14.30
N ALA A 434 -13.55 2.03 13.04
CA ALA A 434 -12.19 2.34 12.63
C ALA A 434 -12.17 3.05 11.28
N LEU A 435 -11.33 4.07 11.15
CA LEU A 435 -11.06 4.73 9.87
C LEU A 435 -9.58 5.14 9.77
N ALA A 436 -9.03 5.08 8.56
CA ALA A 436 -7.63 5.42 8.28
C ALA A 436 -7.47 6.04 6.89
N PHE A 437 -6.40 6.82 6.72
CA PHE A 437 -6.04 7.45 5.45
C PHE A 437 -4.78 6.82 4.88
N ASN A 438 -4.70 6.72 3.55
CA ASN A 438 -3.43 6.45 2.91
C ASN A 438 -2.51 7.68 2.96
N ASN A 439 -1.22 7.48 2.68
CA ASN A 439 -0.21 8.52 2.92
C ASN A 439 -0.44 9.80 2.10
N ASN A 440 -0.83 9.66 0.84
CA ASN A 440 -1.09 10.80 -0.04
C ASN A 440 -2.50 11.40 0.15
N LYS A 441 -3.30 10.87 1.08
CA LYS A 441 -4.66 11.31 1.41
C LYS A 441 -5.63 11.24 0.23
N SER A 442 -5.35 10.39 -0.76
CA SER A 442 -6.29 10.14 -1.86
C SER A 442 -7.32 9.08 -1.50
N ILE A 443 -7.06 8.26 -0.49
CA ILE A 443 -7.92 7.14 -0.09
C ILE A 443 -8.17 7.22 1.41
N MET A 444 -9.43 7.10 1.79
CA MET A 444 -9.85 6.82 3.15
C MET A 444 -10.48 5.43 3.19
N VAL A 445 -10.24 4.69 4.26
CA VAL A 445 -10.89 3.40 4.52
C VAL A 445 -11.65 3.49 5.82
N SER A 446 -12.85 2.90 5.85
CA SER A 446 -13.70 2.87 7.04
C SER A 446 -14.24 1.47 7.25
N SER A 447 -14.28 1.01 8.50
CA SER A 447 -15.09 -0.15 8.86
C SER A 447 -16.57 0.14 8.62
N LEU A 448 -17.31 -0.87 8.17
CA LEU A 448 -18.74 -0.90 7.99
C LEU A 448 -19.21 -2.22 8.63
N ASN A 449 -19.41 -2.20 9.94
CA ASN A 449 -19.55 -3.41 10.76
C ASN A 449 -18.39 -4.40 10.55
N ASN A 450 -18.64 -5.52 9.86
CA ASN A 450 -17.66 -6.56 9.52
C ASN A 450 -17.02 -6.38 8.13
N ASN A 451 -17.44 -5.38 7.35
CA ASN A 451 -16.86 -5.05 6.05
C ASN A 451 -15.96 -3.82 6.14
N ILE A 452 -15.17 -3.58 5.09
CA ILE A 452 -14.37 -2.35 4.95
C ILE A 452 -14.81 -1.62 3.69
N LYS A 453 -15.16 -0.35 3.81
CA LYS A 453 -15.50 0.50 2.68
C LYS A 453 -14.31 1.38 2.31
N ILE A 454 -14.04 1.48 1.01
CA ILE A 454 -13.01 2.34 0.45
C ILE A 454 -13.64 3.62 -0.09
N TRP A 455 -13.00 4.75 0.17
CA TRP A 455 -13.45 6.06 -0.26
C TRP A 455 -12.31 6.75 -1.01
N ASN A 456 -12.66 7.49 -2.06
CA ASN A 456 -11.74 8.45 -2.63
C ASN A 456 -11.87 9.74 -1.82
N PHE A 457 -10.75 10.27 -1.35
CA PHE A 457 -10.68 11.47 -0.54
C PHE A 457 -9.92 12.53 -1.32
N GLN A 458 -10.59 13.61 -1.71
CA GLN A 458 -9.98 14.68 -2.50
C GLN A 458 -10.34 16.02 -1.90
N GLN A 459 -9.33 16.76 -1.43
CA GLN A 459 -9.48 18.13 -0.91
C GLN A 459 -10.59 18.29 0.14
N GLY A 460 -10.71 17.32 1.06
CA GLY A 460 -11.75 17.35 2.10
C GLY A 460 -13.11 16.80 1.67
N GLN A 461 -13.22 16.32 0.43
CA GLN A 461 -14.41 15.66 -0.06
C GLN A 461 -14.27 14.14 -0.06
N LEU A 462 -15.21 13.46 0.59
CA LEU A 462 -15.44 12.03 0.54
C LEU A 462 -16.30 11.68 -0.67
N ILE A 463 -15.74 10.89 -1.57
CA ILE A 463 -16.41 10.38 -2.77
C ILE A 463 -16.56 8.86 -2.60
N ASP A 464 -17.80 8.40 -2.68
CA ASP A 464 -18.11 6.98 -2.60
C ASP A 464 -17.56 6.24 -3.82
N THR A 465 -16.73 5.22 -3.58
CA THR A 465 -16.23 4.34 -4.63
C THR A 465 -17.12 3.13 -4.87
N ASN A 466 -18.11 2.89 -4.00
CA ASN A 466 -18.91 1.67 -3.89
C ASN A 466 -18.07 0.39 -3.67
N ILE A 467 -16.80 0.50 -3.31
CA ILE A 467 -15.95 -0.65 -3.01
C ILE A 467 -16.17 -1.05 -1.55
N ILE A 468 -16.75 -2.23 -1.37
CA ILE A 468 -16.92 -2.89 -0.09
C ILE A 468 -16.06 -4.15 -0.11
N LEU A 469 -15.20 -4.28 0.88
CA LEU A 469 -14.30 -5.40 1.07
C LEU A 469 -14.85 -6.30 2.16
N ASP A 470 -15.17 -7.52 1.75
CA ASP A 470 -15.66 -8.59 2.61
C ASP A 470 -14.49 -9.51 3.02
N GLY A 471 -14.57 -10.04 4.24
CA GLY A 471 -13.63 -11.03 4.74
C GLY A 471 -13.70 -11.25 6.25
N HIS A 472 -13.98 -10.22 7.04
CA HIS A 472 -14.12 -10.41 8.49
C HIS A 472 -15.52 -10.95 8.85
N GLU A 473 -15.56 -11.83 9.84
CA GLU A 473 -16.82 -12.48 10.27
C GLU A 473 -17.56 -11.66 11.33
N LYS A 474 -16.88 -10.69 11.98
CA LYS A 474 -17.41 -9.82 13.04
C LYS A 474 -16.87 -8.40 12.93
N LEU A 475 -17.30 -7.51 13.82
CA LEU A 475 -16.97 -6.09 13.82
C LEU A 475 -15.46 -5.84 13.72
N ILE A 476 -15.07 -4.92 12.84
CA ILE A 476 -13.67 -4.49 12.69
C ILE A 476 -13.42 -3.36 13.67
N LYS A 477 -12.50 -3.57 14.62
CA LYS A 477 -12.23 -2.60 15.71
C LYS A 477 -11.09 -1.65 15.41
N CYS A 478 -10.15 -2.04 14.55
CA CYS A 478 -8.99 -1.22 14.23
C CYS A 478 -8.52 -1.42 12.79
N ILE A 479 -8.03 -0.33 12.20
CA ILE A 479 -7.42 -0.31 10.87
C ILE A 479 -6.17 0.57 10.93
N VAL A 480 -5.07 0.10 10.36
CA VAL A 480 -3.83 0.88 10.19
C VAL A 480 -3.39 0.84 8.73
N PHE A 481 -3.08 2.01 8.18
CA PHE A 481 -2.67 2.15 6.78
C PHE A 481 -1.13 2.29 6.69
N SER A 482 -0.55 1.64 5.69
CA SER A 482 0.86 1.81 5.33
C SER A 482 1.13 3.22 4.81
N LYS A 483 2.20 3.85 5.29
CA LYS A 483 2.70 5.13 4.77
C LYS A 483 3.52 4.94 3.49
N LYS A 484 4.08 3.75 3.26
CA LYS A 484 4.93 3.44 2.10
C LYS A 484 4.18 2.88 0.89
N TYR A 485 3.13 2.09 1.12
CA TYR A 485 2.41 1.37 0.07
C TYR A 485 0.91 1.59 0.22
N ASN A 486 0.14 1.38 -0.87
CA ASN A 486 -1.32 1.34 -0.78
C ASN A 486 -1.79 0.01 -0.20
N TRP A 487 -1.50 -0.18 1.08
CA TRP A 487 -1.78 -1.36 1.87
C TRP A 487 -2.35 -0.93 3.21
N PHE A 488 -3.22 -1.76 3.77
CA PHE A 488 -3.65 -1.57 5.15
C PHE A 488 -3.91 -2.90 5.84
N PHE A 489 -3.98 -2.85 7.16
CA PHE A 489 -4.23 -4.00 8.03
C PHE A 489 -5.46 -3.72 8.87
N SER A 490 -6.29 -4.74 9.07
CA SER A 490 -7.49 -4.66 9.90
C SER A 490 -7.48 -5.73 10.97
N GLY A 491 -7.93 -5.37 12.18
CA GLY A 491 -8.16 -6.27 13.30
C GLY A 491 -9.63 -6.27 13.72
N SER A 492 -10.16 -7.44 14.07
CA SER A 492 -11.59 -7.66 14.27
C SER A 492 -11.91 -8.43 15.56
N GLU A 493 -13.17 -8.37 15.97
CA GLU A 493 -13.78 -9.22 16.99
C GLU A 493 -13.89 -10.70 16.59
N ASP A 494 -13.58 -11.02 15.33
CA ASP A 494 -13.41 -12.41 14.87
C ASP A 494 -12.05 -13.02 15.26
N ASN A 495 -11.27 -12.29 16.05
CA ASN A 495 -9.94 -12.64 16.56
C ASN A 495 -8.85 -12.68 15.49
N THR A 496 -9.12 -12.13 14.29
CA THR A 496 -8.20 -12.21 13.16
C THR A 496 -7.64 -10.86 12.77
N ILE A 497 -6.45 -10.93 12.16
CA ILE A 497 -5.85 -9.81 11.45
C ILE A 497 -5.75 -10.17 9.97
N ARG A 498 -6.15 -9.23 9.11
CA ARG A 498 -6.05 -9.33 7.65
C ARG A 498 -5.21 -8.18 7.10
N SER A 499 -4.40 -8.46 6.08
CA SER A 499 -3.79 -7.44 5.24
C SER A 499 -4.56 -7.28 3.94
N TRP A 500 -4.59 -6.06 3.43
CA TRP A 500 -5.33 -5.69 2.23
C TRP A 500 -4.38 -4.97 1.29
N LYS A 501 -4.15 -5.56 0.13
CA LYS A 501 -3.23 -5.07 -0.90
C LYS A 501 -4.02 -4.47 -2.05
N GLU A 502 -3.74 -3.21 -2.39
CA GLU A 502 -4.22 -2.64 -3.64
C GLU A 502 -3.54 -3.35 -4.83
N LYS A 503 -4.33 -3.75 -5.82
CA LYS A 503 -3.89 -4.26 -7.11
C LYS A 503 -4.63 -3.51 -8.22
N GLN A 504 -3.92 -3.25 -9.31
CA GLN A 504 -4.57 -2.83 -10.54
C GLN A 504 -5.37 -4.00 -11.11
N GLY A 505 -6.67 -3.79 -11.24
CA GLY A 505 -7.58 -4.66 -11.96
C GLY A 505 -7.62 -4.34 -13.45
N TRP A 506 -8.46 -5.09 -14.16
CA TRP A 506 -8.77 -4.86 -15.57
C TRP A 506 -9.36 -3.45 -15.79
N PHE A 507 -9.06 -2.78 -16.90
CA PHE A 507 -9.51 -1.39 -17.21
C PHE A 507 -9.08 -0.29 -16.22
N SER A 508 -7.88 -0.40 -15.63
CA SER A 508 -7.41 0.57 -14.63
C SER A 508 -8.37 0.69 -13.43
N SER A 509 -9.14 -0.36 -13.14
CA SER A 509 -9.94 -0.46 -11.93
C SER A 509 -9.05 -0.76 -10.73
N ILE A 510 -9.41 -0.26 -9.55
CA ILE A 510 -8.69 -0.56 -8.31
C ILE A 510 -9.36 -1.79 -7.68
N LYS A 511 -8.60 -2.88 -7.52
CA LYS A 511 -9.01 -4.06 -6.77
C LYS A 511 -8.23 -4.14 -5.47
N TRP A 512 -8.84 -4.73 -4.46
CA TRP A 512 -8.20 -4.98 -3.17
C TRP A 512 -8.21 -6.47 -2.89
N GLU A 513 -7.05 -6.99 -2.51
CA GLU A 513 -6.88 -8.41 -2.19
C GLU A 513 -6.60 -8.61 -0.71
N SER A 514 -7.46 -9.37 -0.04
CA SER A 514 -7.25 -9.77 1.35
C SER A 514 -6.24 -10.91 1.45
N SER A 515 -5.37 -10.87 2.46
CA SER A 515 -4.67 -12.07 2.92
C SER A 515 -5.63 -13.11 3.49
N LYS A 516 -5.11 -14.31 3.77
CA LYS A 516 -5.78 -15.25 4.67
C LYS A 516 -5.97 -14.61 6.05
N ALA A 517 -7.02 -15.01 6.74
CA ALA A 517 -7.29 -14.58 8.10
C ALA A 517 -6.24 -15.19 9.05
N ASN A 518 -5.51 -14.34 9.79
CA ASN A 518 -4.51 -14.80 10.74
C ASN A 518 -5.16 -14.98 12.13
N LYS A 519 -5.58 -16.22 12.42
CA LYS A 519 -6.20 -16.64 13.70
C LYS A 519 -5.13 -17.01 14.74
N THR A 520 -4.42 -16.01 15.28
CA THR A 520 -3.45 -16.25 16.37
C THR A 520 -3.85 -15.64 17.70
N HIS A 521 -4.60 -14.53 17.69
CA HIS A 521 -5.24 -14.03 18.90
C HIS A 521 -6.41 -14.93 19.26
N SER A 522 -6.65 -15.14 20.56
CA SER A 522 -7.77 -15.96 21.04
C SER A 522 -9.02 -15.13 21.37
N ASN A 523 -8.92 -13.80 21.27
CA ASN A 523 -10.02 -12.87 21.49
C ASN A 523 -9.85 -11.60 20.63
N TRP A 524 -10.74 -10.60 20.77
CA TRP A 524 -10.84 -9.45 19.87
C TRP A 524 -9.53 -8.69 19.75
N VAL A 525 -9.20 -8.26 18.53
CA VAL A 525 -8.04 -7.40 18.27
C VAL A 525 -8.45 -5.94 18.44
N ILE A 526 -7.87 -5.24 19.41
CA ILE A 526 -8.31 -3.91 19.83
C ILE A 526 -7.59 -2.79 19.08
N GLN A 527 -6.27 -2.88 18.90
CA GLN A 527 -5.48 -1.85 18.21
C GLN A 527 -4.37 -2.48 17.37
N LEU A 528 -4.05 -1.81 16.27
CA LEU A 528 -2.91 -2.10 15.41
C LEU A 528 -2.03 -0.85 15.28
N ILE A 529 -0.72 -1.03 15.31
CA ILE A 529 0.27 0.02 14.98
C ILE A 529 1.36 -0.56 14.07
N LEU A 530 1.87 0.27 13.17
CA LEU A 530 3.02 -0.02 12.31
C LEU A 530 4.22 0.76 12.82
N ASN A 531 5.40 0.15 12.75
CA ASN A 531 6.65 0.88 12.92
C ASN A 531 6.99 1.71 11.66
N SER A 532 7.96 2.60 11.77
CA SER A 532 8.37 3.57 10.75
C SER A 532 8.94 2.89 9.51
N GLN A 533 9.60 1.74 9.70
CA GLN A 533 10.11 0.92 8.60
C GLN A 533 9.03 0.06 7.93
N GLU A 534 7.90 -0.11 8.60
CA GLU A 534 6.76 -0.95 8.20
C GLU A 534 7.14 -2.42 7.96
N ASP A 535 8.15 -2.91 8.66
CA ASP A 535 8.48 -4.34 8.70
C ASP A 535 7.89 -5.05 9.93
N GLU A 536 7.46 -4.29 10.95
CA GLU A 536 6.76 -4.77 12.14
C GLU A 536 5.34 -4.19 12.22
N LEU A 537 4.35 -5.07 12.34
CA LEU A 537 2.99 -4.75 12.79
C LEU A 537 2.86 -5.22 14.24
N ILE A 538 2.32 -4.39 15.12
CA ILE A 538 2.09 -4.70 16.53
C ILE A 538 0.58 -4.66 16.79
N SER A 539 0.05 -5.69 17.41
CA SER A 539 -1.36 -5.81 17.77
C SER A 539 -1.55 -6.02 19.26
N CYS A 540 -2.60 -5.45 19.83
CA CYS A 540 -3.05 -5.76 21.19
C CYS A 540 -4.48 -6.32 21.19
N SER A 541 -4.81 -7.13 22.20
CA SER A 541 -6.06 -7.88 22.23
C SER A 541 -6.65 -8.02 23.63
N ILE A 542 -7.97 -8.30 23.66
CA ILE A 542 -8.71 -8.76 24.84
C ILE A 542 -8.12 -10.06 25.42
N ASP A 543 -7.38 -10.83 24.63
CA ASP A 543 -6.70 -12.04 25.08
C ASP A 543 -5.51 -11.80 26.02
N LYS A 544 -5.31 -10.54 26.46
CA LYS A 544 -4.26 -10.10 27.39
C LYS A 544 -2.85 -10.08 26.77
N THR A 545 -2.73 -10.36 25.48
CA THR A 545 -1.45 -10.41 24.78
C THR A 545 -1.24 -9.25 23.84
N ILE A 546 0.03 -8.95 23.60
CA ILE A 546 0.47 -8.09 22.49
C ILE A 546 1.26 -9.00 21.55
N LYS A 547 0.96 -8.97 20.26
CA LYS A 547 1.66 -9.78 19.27
C LYS A 547 2.43 -8.91 18.30
N ILE A 548 3.65 -9.36 17.98
CA ILE A 548 4.56 -8.72 17.03
C ILE A 548 4.57 -9.54 15.76
N TRP A 549 4.39 -8.89 14.63
CA TRP A 549 4.22 -9.53 13.33
C TRP A 549 5.24 -8.99 12.35
N ARG A 550 5.90 -9.89 11.61
CA ARG A 550 6.71 -9.52 10.45
C ARG A 550 5.84 -9.44 9.21
N ILE A 551 6.02 -8.38 8.44
CA ILE A 551 5.23 -8.10 7.24
C ILE A 551 5.99 -8.55 5.99
N SER A 552 5.32 -9.25 5.09
CA SER A 552 5.86 -9.66 3.78
C SER A 552 4.96 -9.12 2.66
N TYR A 553 5.33 -7.94 2.15
CA TYR A 553 4.58 -7.21 1.12
C TYR A 553 4.56 -7.90 -0.26
N ASP A 554 5.59 -8.70 -0.56
CA ASP A 554 5.63 -9.53 -1.75
C ASP A 554 4.53 -10.61 -1.71
N GLN A 555 4.39 -11.28 -0.57
CA GLN A 555 3.50 -12.42 -0.38
C GLN A 555 2.09 -12.07 0.12
N ASN A 556 1.82 -10.80 0.46
CA ASN A 556 0.57 -10.38 1.12
C ASN A 556 0.28 -11.20 2.38
N GLN A 557 1.29 -11.31 3.24
CA GLN A 557 1.24 -12.11 4.46
C GLN A 557 1.84 -11.34 5.64
N ILE A 558 1.32 -11.63 6.82
CA ILE A 558 1.94 -11.31 8.10
C ILE A 558 2.25 -12.61 8.81
N ARG A 559 3.37 -12.65 9.53
CA ARG A 559 3.78 -13.83 10.32
C ARG A 559 4.06 -13.43 11.75
N LEU A 560 3.51 -14.19 12.69
CA LEU A 560 3.79 -14.00 14.10
C LEU A 560 5.30 -14.17 14.33
N PHE A 561 5.90 -13.17 14.96
CA PHE A 561 7.32 -13.14 15.28
C PHE A 561 7.55 -13.25 16.78
N ASP A 562 6.74 -12.57 17.59
CA ASP A 562 6.86 -12.56 19.05
C ASP A 562 5.49 -12.35 19.73
N SER A 563 5.40 -12.73 21.00
CA SER A 563 4.21 -12.58 21.86
C SER A 563 4.63 -12.04 23.21
N LEU A 564 4.04 -10.92 23.64
CA LEU A 564 4.30 -10.27 24.92
C LEU A 564 3.13 -10.54 25.86
N GLU A 565 3.41 -11.29 26.92
CA GLU A 565 2.41 -11.87 27.81
C GLU A 565 2.74 -11.49 29.26
N LYS A 566 2.19 -10.37 29.71
CA LYS A 566 2.43 -9.86 31.08
C LYS A 566 1.18 -9.26 31.72
N HIS A 567 0.32 -8.63 30.93
CA HIS A 567 -0.96 -8.11 31.39
C HIS A 567 -1.83 -9.22 31.98
N GLN A 568 -2.51 -8.91 33.07
CA GLN A 568 -3.42 -9.84 33.76
C GLN A 568 -4.86 -9.74 33.25
N GLN A 569 -5.18 -8.65 32.55
CA GLN A 569 -6.46 -8.38 31.91
C GLN A 569 -6.27 -7.88 30.47
N GLN A 570 -7.36 -7.47 29.82
CA GLN A 570 -7.40 -7.08 28.42
C GLN A 570 -6.40 -5.96 28.12
N VAL A 571 -5.69 -6.04 26.99
CA VAL A 571 -4.82 -4.94 26.55
C VAL A 571 -5.62 -4.01 25.67
N LEU A 572 -5.73 -2.75 26.10
CA LEU A 572 -6.64 -1.77 25.49
C LEU A 572 -5.94 -0.79 24.54
N SER A 573 -4.67 -0.51 24.79
CA SER A 573 -3.91 0.48 23.99
C SER A 573 -2.44 0.13 23.94
N ILE A 574 -1.83 0.45 22.81
CA ILE A 574 -0.38 0.36 22.57
C ILE A 574 0.14 1.62 21.87
N SER A 575 1.37 2.02 22.20
CA SER A 575 2.05 3.15 21.57
C SER A 575 3.56 2.94 21.53
N LEU A 576 4.17 3.12 20.35
CA LEU A 576 5.63 3.21 20.20
C LEU A 576 6.10 4.62 20.53
N ASN A 577 7.33 4.72 21.06
CA ASN A 577 8.03 5.99 21.22
C ASN A 577 8.64 6.48 19.89
N GLU A 578 9.24 7.68 19.87
CA GLU A 578 9.74 8.28 18.63
C GLU A 578 10.89 7.47 17.99
N SER A 579 11.78 6.94 18.82
CA SER A 579 12.92 6.10 18.42
C SER A 579 12.55 4.64 18.10
N GLU A 580 11.30 4.24 18.39
CA GLU A 580 10.78 2.87 18.27
C GLU A 580 11.58 1.80 19.02
N GLN A 581 12.35 2.22 20.03
CA GLN A 581 13.07 1.32 20.95
C GLN A 581 12.20 0.92 22.14
N GLN A 582 11.17 1.72 22.44
CA GLN A 582 10.25 1.47 23.55
C GLN A 582 8.80 1.44 23.07
N LEU A 583 8.02 0.62 23.75
CA LEU A 583 6.59 0.43 23.54
C LEU A 583 5.94 0.53 24.91
N ILE A 584 4.85 1.27 25.02
CA ILE A 584 3.97 1.19 26.17
C ILE A 584 2.72 0.43 25.80
N SER A 585 2.23 -0.35 26.74
CA SER A 585 0.92 -0.99 26.67
C SER A 585 0.12 -0.70 27.92
N GLN A 586 -1.18 -0.52 27.74
CA GLN A 586 -2.11 -0.27 28.83
C GLN A 586 -3.19 -1.35 28.82
N GLY A 587 -3.45 -1.95 29.97
CA GLY A 587 -4.51 -2.93 30.16
C GLY A 587 -5.63 -2.48 31.11
N GLU A 588 -6.71 -3.26 31.15
CA GLU A 588 -7.78 -3.15 32.17
C GLU A 588 -7.29 -3.50 33.58
N ASP A 589 -6.12 -4.13 33.68
CA ASP A 589 -5.41 -4.40 34.93
C ASP A 589 -4.80 -3.15 35.57
N GLN A 590 -5.13 -1.96 35.05
CA GLN A 590 -4.67 -0.65 35.53
C GLN A 590 -3.16 -0.45 35.42
N GLN A 591 -2.46 -1.30 34.66
CA GLN A 591 -1.02 -1.21 34.48
C GLN A 591 -0.68 -0.55 33.15
N VAL A 592 0.30 0.36 33.19
CA VAL A 592 1.04 0.79 32.00
C VAL A 592 2.38 0.10 32.02
N ILE A 593 2.58 -0.84 31.10
CA ILE A 593 3.81 -1.63 31.00
C ILE A 593 4.71 -1.00 29.95
N LEU A 594 5.97 -0.78 30.29
CA LEU A 594 7.02 -0.37 29.38
C LEU A 594 7.79 -1.60 28.89
N TRP A 595 7.91 -1.71 27.58
CA TRP A 595 8.68 -2.71 26.88
C TRP A 595 9.85 -2.04 26.17
N GLU A 596 10.98 -2.73 26.08
CA GLU A 596 12.18 -2.24 25.41
C GLU A 596 12.77 -3.30 24.49
N LYS A 597 13.33 -2.89 23.35
CA LYS A 597 14.08 -3.79 22.47
C LYS A 597 15.46 -4.07 23.07
N ASN A 598 15.79 -5.34 23.21
CA ASN A 598 17.15 -5.75 23.56
C ASN A 598 18.12 -5.59 22.37
N GLN A 599 19.40 -5.89 22.58
CA GLN A 599 20.43 -5.82 21.54
C GLN A 599 20.14 -6.66 20.28
N LYS A 600 19.27 -7.68 20.39
CA LYS A 600 18.83 -8.53 19.27
C LYS A 600 17.50 -8.04 18.65
N LEU A 601 17.07 -6.83 18.98
CA LEU A 601 15.82 -6.21 18.52
C LEU A 601 14.56 -6.99 18.93
N LYS A 602 14.62 -7.78 20.01
CA LYS A 602 13.45 -8.44 20.58
C LYS A 602 12.88 -7.62 21.71
N TRP A 603 11.55 -7.53 21.76
CA TRP A 603 10.82 -6.84 22.80
C TRP A 603 10.90 -7.60 24.12
N GLN A 604 11.21 -6.89 25.19
CA GLN A 604 11.29 -7.44 26.54
C GLN A 604 10.60 -6.49 27.53
N PHE A 605 10.06 -7.07 28.60
CA PHE A 605 9.54 -6.29 29.71
C PHE A 605 10.67 -5.48 30.35
N LYS A 606 10.47 -4.16 30.50
CA LYS A 606 11.41 -3.28 31.18
C LYS A 606 10.94 -2.96 32.59
N ASN A 607 9.79 -2.30 32.72
CA ASN A 607 9.19 -1.95 34.01
C ASN A 607 7.69 -1.67 33.86
N ILE A 608 7.02 -1.48 35.00
CA ILE A 608 5.66 -0.93 35.07
C ILE A 608 5.80 0.56 35.39
N ILE A 609 5.17 1.41 34.60
CA ILE A 609 5.12 2.85 34.83
C ILE A 609 4.05 3.10 35.90
N LEU A 610 4.48 3.57 37.07
CA LEU A 610 3.60 3.99 38.15
C LEU A 610 3.09 5.39 37.85
N LEU A 611 1.82 5.48 37.45
CA LEU A 611 1.11 6.74 37.25
C LEU A 611 0.40 7.12 38.55
N SER A 612 0.15 8.41 38.79
CA SER A 612 -0.34 8.90 40.09
C SER A 612 -1.75 8.46 40.46
N ILE A 613 -2.51 7.86 39.54
CA ILE A 613 -3.91 7.45 39.74
C ILE A 613 -4.08 6.00 39.25
N GLN A 614 -4.70 5.18 40.10
CA GLN A 614 -4.85 3.73 39.91
C GLN A 614 -5.94 3.35 38.91
N GLU A 615 -6.86 4.23 38.54
CA GLU A 615 -7.91 3.90 37.58
C GLU A 615 -7.64 4.61 36.25
N ILE A 616 -7.03 3.90 35.30
CA ILE A 616 -6.70 4.45 33.98
C ILE A 616 -7.64 3.85 32.95
N ASN A 617 -8.49 4.67 32.36
CA ASN A 617 -9.27 4.31 31.17
C ASN A 617 -8.42 4.57 29.91
N ARG A 618 -8.59 3.73 28.88
CA ARG A 618 -7.88 3.71 27.59
C ARG A 618 -7.17 5.03 27.18
N GLY A 619 -5.86 4.99 26.94
CA GLY A 619 -5.16 6.02 26.16
C GLY A 619 -3.77 6.47 26.63
N ALA A 620 -2.92 5.64 27.23
CA ALA A 620 -1.51 6.01 27.38
C ALA A 620 -0.82 6.02 26.00
N ARG A 621 -0.17 7.14 25.64
CA ARG A 621 0.57 7.30 24.39
C ARG A 621 1.89 8.01 24.61
N PHE A 622 2.90 7.59 23.87
CA PHE A 622 4.11 8.37 23.73
C PHE A 622 3.84 9.60 22.86
N LEU A 623 4.37 10.74 23.30
CA LEU A 623 4.51 11.94 22.50
C LEU A 623 5.93 12.06 21.95
N MET A 624 6.91 11.68 22.76
CA MET A 624 8.34 11.67 22.44
C MET A 624 9.00 10.51 23.20
N ASP A 625 10.30 10.29 23.00
CA ASP A 625 11.05 9.24 23.72
C ASP A 625 10.95 9.34 25.25
N ASN A 626 10.89 10.56 25.78
CA ASN A 626 10.83 10.85 27.21
C ASN A 626 9.48 11.41 27.67
N GLN A 627 8.44 11.42 26.83
CA GLN A 627 7.15 12.04 27.16
C GLN A 627 5.98 11.10 26.89
N ILE A 628 5.12 10.96 27.88
CA ILE A 628 3.90 10.17 27.82
C ILE A 628 2.72 11.07 28.17
N ILE A 629 1.62 10.89 27.45
CA ILE A 629 0.32 11.45 27.81
C ILE A 629 -0.64 10.31 28.12
N CYS A 630 -1.43 10.49 29.16
CA CYS A 630 -2.47 9.52 29.52
C CYS A 630 -3.71 10.23 30.03
N LYS A 631 -4.85 9.54 29.91
CA LYS A 631 -6.12 10.00 30.45
C LYS A 631 -6.54 9.12 31.62
N THR A 632 -7.06 9.72 32.67
CA THR A 632 -7.50 9.02 33.89
C THR A 632 -8.98 8.63 33.80
N SER A 633 -9.44 7.70 34.65
CA SER A 633 -10.86 7.31 34.73
C SER A 633 -11.76 8.48 35.12
N GLN A 634 -11.22 9.39 35.93
CA GLN A 634 -11.87 10.63 36.38
C GLN A 634 -11.96 11.69 35.28
N GLY A 635 -11.58 11.34 34.06
CA GLY A 635 -11.65 12.20 32.91
C GLY A 635 -10.42 13.06 32.71
N GLN A 636 -9.52 13.23 33.68
CA GLN A 636 -8.37 14.15 33.59
C GLN A 636 -7.35 13.72 32.54
N LEU A 637 -6.67 14.69 31.94
CA LEU A 637 -5.55 14.47 31.04
C LEU A 637 -4.24 14.79 31.75
N GLU A 638 -3.33 13.83 31.82
CA GLU A 638 -2.05 13.97 32.53
C GLU A 638 -0.87 13.81 31.56
N GLY A 639 0.12 14.69 31.70
CA GLY A 639 1.40 14.63 30.99
C GLY A 639 2.52 14.17 31.92
N TYR A 640 3.36 13.26 31.44
CA TYR A 640 4.47 12.67 32.18
C TYR A 640 5.76 12.83 31.38
N LYS A 641 6.83 13.22 32.07
CA LYS A 641 8.18 13.34 31.52
C LYS A 641 9.14 12.41 32.26
N LEU A 642 10.01 11.71 31.53
CA LEU A 642 11.05 10.87 32.10
C LEU A 642 12.12 11.76 32.73
N ILE A 643 12.26 11.66 34.05
CA ILE A 643 13.25 12.39 34.86
C ILE A 643 13.89 11.34 35.78
N GLN A 644 15.22 11.20 35.71
CA GLN A 644 15.97 10.24 36.54
C GLN A 644 15.40 8.81 36.45
N ASP A 645 15.18 8.31 35.23
CA ASP A 645 14.62 6.98 34.92
C ASP A 645 13.20 6.70 35.44
N GLN A 646 12.50 7.72 35.94
CA GLN A 646 11.10 7.61 36.34
C GLN A 646 10.23 8.63 35.61
N TYR A 647 9.06 8.20 35.16
CA TYR A 647 8.07 9.12 34.58
C TYR A 647 7.41 9.92 35.69
N GLN A 648 7.71 11.22 35.73
CA GLN A 648 7.14 12.14 36.70
C GLN A 648 6.07 13.00 36.05
N ARG A 649 4.94 13.15 36.73
CA ARG A 649 3.81 13.97 36.27
C ARG A 649 4.20 15.44 36.18
N GLN A 650 3.98 16.06 35.02
CA GLN A 650 4.30 17.47 34.73
C GLN A 650 3.07 18.37 34.72
N GLN A 651 1.95 17.89 34.17
CA GLN A 651 0.75 18.69 34.01
C GLN A 651 -0.49 17.81 34.18
N VAL A 652 -1.54 18.39 34.74
CA VAL A 652 -2.90 17.85 34.77
C VAL A 652 -3.82 18.88 34.13
N PHE A 653 -4.67 18.42 33.21
CA PHE A 653 -5.74 19.22 32.65
C PHE A 653 -7.07 18.57 33.02
N ASN A 654 -7.90 19.33 33.73
CA ASN A 654 -9.26 18.94 34.06
C ASN A 654 -10.17 19.44 32.95
N PHE A 655 -10.92 18.53 32.33
CA PHE A 655 -11.96 18.94 31.42
C PHE A 655 -13.09 19.60 32.21
N GLU A 656 -13.72 20.61 31.62
CA GLU A 656 -14.83 21.33 32.25
C GLU A 656 -15.99 20.35 32.53
N ALA A 657 -16.32 20.17 33.81
CA ALA A 657 -17.43 19.34 34.26
C ALA A 657 -18.76 20.08 34.02
N GLN A 658 -19.26 20.05 32.79
CA GLN A 658 -20.60 20.54 32.50
C GLN A 658 -21.61 19.42 32.79
N ASN A 659 -22.20 19.41 34.01
CA ASN A 659 -23.35 18.61 34.45
C ASN A 659 -23.46 17.20 33.81
N LEU A 660 -22.74 16.23 34.36
CA LEU A 660 -22.76 14.85 33.87
C LEU A 660 -23.25 13.92 35.00
N ASP A 661 -24.56 13.75 35.10
CA ASP A 661 -25.22 12.73 35.95
C ASP A 661 -25.08 11.30 35.36
N GLU A 662 -24.36 11.14 34.25
CA GLU A 662 -24.29 9.88 33.51
C GLU A 662 -22.86 9.33 33.46
N LYS A 663 -22.73 8.01 33.68
CA LYS A 663 -21.44 7.30 33.70
C LYS A 663 -20.73 7.47 32.35
N PRO A 664 -19.47 7.93 32.30
CA PRO A 664 -18.71 8.02 31.04
C PRO A 664 -18.55 6.63 30.40
N GLN A 665 -19.10 6.44 29.20
CA GLN A 665 -18.88 5.21 28.42
C GLN A 665 -17.43 5.11 27.91
N GLN A 666 -16.96 3.87 27.76
CA GLN A 666 -15.57 3.39 27.82
C GLN A 666 -14.74 3.50 26.51
N GLU A 667 -15.15 4.28 25.51
CA GLU A 667 -14.44 4.34 24.23
C GLU A 667 -13.69 5.66 24.04
N PHE A 668 -12.46 5.71 24.57
CA PHE A 668 -11.57 6.86 24.47
C PHE A 668 -10.37 6.58 23.56
N GLN A 669 -10.19 7.42 22.55
CA GLN A 669 -9.03 7.41 21.66
C GLN A 669 -8.30 8.75 21.82
N ILE A 670 -7.00 8.70 22.05
CA ILE A 670 -6.10 9.83 21.85
C ILE A 670 -5.52 9.68 20.44
N ILE A 671 -5.43 10.77 19.68
CA ILE A 671 -4.69 10.79 18.41
C ILE A 671 -3.63 11.86 18.50
N PHE A 672 -2.38 11.48 18.24
CA PHE A 672 -1.27 12.40 18.17
C PHE A 672 -0.78 12.48 16.73
N ASN A 673 -0.98 13.64 16.10
CA ASN A 673 -0.43 13.95 14.80
C ASN A 673 0.98 14.54 14.98
N ILE A 674 2.00 13.70 14.75
CA ILE A 674 3.40 14.08 14.91
C ILE A 674 3.78 15.30 14.04
N PRO A 675 3.45 15.34 12.73
CA PRO A 675 3.84 16.48 11.87
C PRO A 675 3.36 17.85 12.33
N THR A 676 2.14 17.93 12.91
CA THR A 676 1.59 19.20 13.40
C THR A 676 1.68 19.35 14.92
N GLN A 677 2.24 18.37 15.62
CA GLN A 677 2.28 18.29 17.09
C GLN A 677 0.89 18.45 17.74
N LEU A 678 -0.16 18.03 17.02
CA LEU A 678 -1.55 18.20 17.42
C LEU A 678 -2.05 16.93 18.11
N ILE A 679 -2.52 17.08 19.34
CA ILE A 679 -3.14 16.03 20.13
C ILE A 679 -4.64 16.26 20.09
N VAL A 680 -5.39 15.28 19.59
CA VAL A 680 -6.85 15.29 19.57
C VAL A 680 -7.35 14.27 20.58
N ILE A 681 -8.17 14.74 21.52
CA ILE A 681 -8.73 13.92 22.58
C ILE A 681 -10.23 14.09 22.59
N LYS A 682 -10.93 12.97 22.62
CA LYS A 682 -12.38 12.97 22.85
C LYS A 682 -12.67 12.84 24.34
N HIS A 683 -13.62 13.64 24.82
CA HIS A 683 -14.19 13.50 26.15
C HIS A 683 -15.69 13.84 26.11
N HIS A 684 -16.53 12.86 26.46
CA HIS A 684 -17.98 12.92 26.29
C HIS A 684 -18.36 13.37 24.87
N LYS A 685 -19.10 14.48 24.77
CA LYS A 685 -19.62 15.05 23.52
C LYS A 685 -18.64 16.03 22.87
N TYR A 686 -17.43 16.19 23.40
CA TYR A 686 -16.49 17.20 22.94
C TYR A 686 -15.17 16.61 22.44
N PHE A 687 -14.61 17.23 21.41
CA PHE A 687 -13.22 17.06 20.99
C PHE A 687 -12.38 18.22 21.47
N TYR A 688 -11.34 17.91 22.24
CA TYR A 688 -10.35 18.85 22.69
C TYR A 688 -9.10 18.71 21.84
N PHE A 689 -8.53 19.85 21.45
CA PHE A 689 -7.32 19.92 20.65
C PHE A 689 -6.24 20.60 21.47
N PHE A 690 -5.16 19.86 21.70
CA PHE A 690 -4.00 20.33 22.43
C PHE A 690 -2.79 20.34 21.51
N ARG A 691 -1.83 21.22 21.81
CA ARG A 691 -0.51 21.19 21.20
C ARG A 691 0.51 20.80 22.26
N ASN A 692 1.37 19.84 21.97
CA ASN A 692 2.45 19.49 22.88
C ASN A 692 3.58 20.52 22.80
N ASN A 693 4.04 21.00 23.95
CA ASN A 693 5.31 21.67 24.06
C ASN A 693 6.41 20.61 24.21
N LEU A 694 7.25 20.52 23.19
CA LEU A 694 8.29 19.48 23.06
C LEU A 694 9.32 19.54 24.20
N GLU A 695 9.51 20.70 24.83
CA GLU A 695 10.53 20.86 25.88
C GLU A 695 10.05 20.31 27.23
N ASP A 696 8.80 20.58 27.62
CA ASP A 696 8.33 20.41 29.00
C ASP A 696 7.21 19.37 29.18
N CYS A 697 6.75 18.71 28.11
CA CYS A 697 5.53 17.89 28.12
C CYS A 697 4.27 18.69 28.53
N LYS A 698 4.34 20.02 28.47
CA LYS A 698 3.20 20.89 28.74
C LYS A 698 2.34 20.98 27.50
N PHE A 699 1.04 20.78 27.63
CA PHE A 699 0.12 20.92 26.52
C PHE A 699 -0.79 22.13 26.71
N GLN A 700 -0.94 22.89 25.62
CA GLN A 700 -1.82 24.06 25.55
C GLN A 700 -3.03 23.71 24.69
N GLN A 701 -4.22 23.96 25.22
CA GLN A 701 -5.45 23.89 24.44
C GLN A 701 -5.40 24.99 23.37
N VAL A 702 -5.43 24.59 22.10
CA VAL A 702 -5.33 25.48 20.93
C VAL A 702 -6.68 25.84 20.34
N PHE A 703 -7.76 25.23 20.85
CA PHE A 703 -9.08 25.25 20.22
C PHE A 703 -10.20 25.21 21.29
N GLN A 704 -11.32 25.93 21.10
CA GLN A 704 -12.51 25.73 21.95
C GLN A 704 -13.11 24.34 21.71
N PRO A 705 -13.54 23.58 22.73
CA PRO A 705 -13.93 22.18 22.53
C PRO A 705 -14.98 22.03 21.42
N LEU A 706 -14.70 21.21 20.41
CA LEU A 706 -15.61 20.98 19.30
C LEU A 706 -16.71 20.04 19.76
N GLU A 707 -17.93 20.58 19.91
CA GLU A 707 -19.09 19.80 20.31
C GLU A 707 -19.59 18.92 19.17
N CYS A 708 -19.44 17.61 19.32
CA CYS A 708 -20.00 16.63 18.40
C CYS A 708 -21.40 16.16 18.80
N HIS A 709 -21.95 16.60 19.94
CA HIS A 709 -23.30 16.33 20.44
C HIS A 709 -23.62 14.85 20.72
N TYR A 710 -22.70 13.93 20.43
CA TYR A 710 -22.93 12.48 20.51
C TYR A 710 -21.76 11.76 21.17
N GLU A 711 -22.08 10.70 21.91
CA GLU A 711 -21.11 10.02 22.77
C GLU A 711 -20.28 8.95 22.06
N VAL A 712 -20.80 8.33 21.00
CA VAL A 712 -20.10 7.28 20.26
C VAL A 712 -19.70 7.81 18.90
N CYS A 713 -18.39 7.87 18.67
CA CYS A 713 -17.81 8.30 17.42
C CYS A 713 -16.39 7.78 17.31
N CYS A 714 -16.00 7.32 16.12
CA CYS A 714 -14.60 7.13 15.77
C CYS A 714 -14.13 8.32 14.94
N PHE A 715 -12.84 8.60 14.96
CA PHE A 715 -12.30 9.76 14.29
C PHE A 715 -10.85 9.52 13.90
N ASN A 716 -10.37 10.28 12.93
CA ASN A 716 -8.96 10.32 12.58
C ASN A 716 -8.61 11.67 11.94
N ILE A 717 -7.31 11.93 11.85
CA ILE A 717 -6.78 13.12 11.20
C ILE A 717 -5.84 12.69 10.07
N THR A 718 -5.88 13.42 8.97
CA THR A 718 -4.95 13.22 7.85
C THR A 718 -3.51 13.49 8.28
N ASN A 719 -2.54 12.85 7.61
CA ASN A 719 -1.13 12.90 8.02
C ASN A 719 -0.53 14.31 8.06
N ASP A 720 -1.01 15.26 7.26
CA ASP A 720 -0.58 16.67 7.31
C ASP A 720 -1.33 17.51 8.34
N GLY A 721 -2.26 16.92 9.08
CA GLY A 721 -3.11 17.61 10.03
C GLY A 721 -4.21 18.47 9.39
N LYS A 722 -4.36 18.47 8.06
CA LYS A 722 -5.25 19.43 7.38
C LYS A 722 -6.73 19.11 7.53
N TYR A 723 -7.08 17.84 7.48
CA TYR A 723 -8.48 17.38 7.61
C TYR A 723 -8.65 16.48 8.81
N PHE A 724 -9.66 16.79 9.62
CA PHE A 724 -10.14 16.03 10.76
C PHE A 724 -11.49 15.40 10.42
N VAL A 725 -11.59 14.07 10.49
CA VAL A 725 -12.78 13.33 10.08
C VAL A 725 -13.36 12.59 11.27
N VAL A 726 -14.64 12.82 11.51
CA VAL A 726 -15.41 12.23 12.60
C VAL A 726 -16.55 11.43 12.02
N TRP A 727 -16.67 10.18 12.43
CA TRP A 727 -17.86 9.39 12.21
C TRP A 727 -18.80 9.53 13.41
N ILE A 728 -19.96 10.12 13.22
CA ILE A 728 -20.99 10.24 14.26
C ILE A 728 -21.88 9.00 14.21
N CYS A 729 -22.00 8.28 15.32
CA CYS A 729 -22.88 7.12 15.43
C CYS A 729 -24.35 7.53 15.58
N GLN A 730 -25.20 6.67 16.14
CA GLN A 730 -26.64 6.96 16.27
C GLN A 730 -26.92 8.29 16.97
N PRO A 731 -27.95 9.03 16.54
CA PRO A 731 -28.97 8.66 15.53
C PRO A 731 -28.62 9.06 14.09
N LEU A 732 -27.49 9.73 13.85
CA LEU A 732 -27.25 10.42 12.58
C LEU A 732 -26.50 9.59 11.53
N LEU A 733 -25.65 8.64 11.96
CA LEU A 733 -24.83 7.76 11.10
C LEU A 733 -24.21 8.53 9.92
N ARG A 734 -23.30 9.47 10.21
CA ARG A 734 -22.68 10.31 9.17
C ARG A 734 -21.23 10.65 9.47
N PHE A 735 -20.43 10.78 8.41
CA PHE A 735 -19.13 11.46 8.50
C PHE A 735 -19.31 12.97 8.52
N ARG A 736 -18.53 13.64 9.37
CA ARG A 736 -18.26 15.08 9.31
C ARG A 736 -16.78 15.29 9.06
N ILE A 737 -16.47 16.09 8.05
CA ILE A 737 -15.10 16.41 7.67
C ILE A 737 -14.86 17.88 7.95
N PHE A 738 -13.90 18.15 8.82
CA PHE A 738 -13.47 19.49 9.19
C PHE A 738 -12.11 19.78 8.56
N GLU A 739 -11.95 20.94 7.92
CA GLU A 739 -10.65 21.46 7.49
C GLU A 739 -10.08 22.32 8.61
N LEU A 740 -8.85 22.02 9.03
CA LEU A 740 -8.09 22.74 10.03
C LEU A 740 -7.14 23.72 9.33
N THR A 741 -7.21 24.99 9.74
CA THR A 741 -6.36 26.07 9.25
C THR A 741 -5.47 26.56 10.39
N TYR A 742 -4.15 26.59 10.15
CA TYR A 742 -3.16 27.01 11.14
C TYR A 742 -2.79 28.47 10.90
N LEU A 743 -3.07 29.34 11.87
CA LEU A 743 -2.82 30.78 11.81
C LEU A 743 -1.61 31.15 12.67
N ASN A 744 -0.67 31.89 12.08
CA ASN A 744 0.41 32.53 12.83
C ASN A 744 -0.17 33.80 13.44
N MET A 745 -0.04 33.99 14.75
CA MET A 745 -0.22 35.33 15.29
C MET A 745 0.91 36.20 14.76
N GLN A 746 0.56 37.25 14.03
CA GLN A 746 1.50 38.29 13.57
C GLN A 746 2.13 39.01 14.75
#